data_AF-A0A9D6IKS1-F1
#
_entry.id   AF-A0A9D6IKS1-F1
#
_cell.length_a   1.000
_cell.length_b   1.000
_cell.length_c   1.000
_cell.angle_alpha   90.00
_cell.angle_beta   90.00
_cell.angle_gamma   90.00
#
_symmetry.space_group_name_H-M   'P 1'
#
loop_
_entity.id
_entity.type
_entity.pdbx_description
1 polymer ?
#
loop_
_entity_poly.entity_id
_entity_poly.type
_entity_poly.pdbx_seq_one_letter_code
_entity_poly.pdbx_strand_id
1 'polypeptide(L)'
;MRLLSRHSTFVGFAAGAVLLAFQSCTPAHAPLAVAPPAVLSSLRVPIIRVGIGTDFRSVEIVADQRVRLYQGGSGETYIGEASGQLYAELTGDAIVPGASTRYSVQAGAFALETDAVAFAEQIGKDSGQRASVGKVAAPKSGDLRLGPYETNADWADAMSVAEKRLYRVRVGPFPSRAEAQAALDFLATRGYPDCFIVEETTQVKPARTFRFSYSGGRLEQVAGGTIYLVPEGGSDAALKLGGKRYRGILTVRMNSANRLTVVNALNIEDYLRGVVPNELSPSSFPQIEALKAQAVAARTYALKNLGGFEGFDICSTPMCQVYEGASSEHVLSDRAVAETEGEVALYGGELINALYTSTCGGSTEYSEKIFEGKGAPYLRPVECYPEANVEYEIHSDVTAVEDPAAAELAVLRSLGVLDLSVANLAEPLTSDQAGMWTDAALAACHRKGVHAEAGDLVHLAPIATHLLDRFGWSEKRDRLAEPRDAELVLAPYADAASLVGEDRLSVAYLLSEKILLPTDESSLDVQTSLTHRRLVDLLYRLILTAEDPRRAGTFLRAGEKDIQIAIGADTKTYRLSEDLSLFDMQDPPRQRQRCILFGGERIQYVLNDRDEVAVLFVESLPGLANDRSSKYYRWEARLSRADLEAKIGRNYPVGELLDLEPLEIGESKRVTELLVKGSQREVLLRGIRIRWALGLRENLFVIDRIYDESGKIASFQFSGKGWGHGVGLCQVGSYGMALRGKSYREILQTYYPGTEISRR
;
A
#
# COMPACT_ATOMS: atom_id res chain seq x y z
N MET A 1 -16.19 -11.07 -51.27
CA MET A 1 -16.60 -11.72 -52.54
C MET A 1 -15.44 -11.60 -53.52
N ARG A 2 -14.96 -12.75 -54.03
CA ARG A 2 -13.87 -12.99 -55.00
C ARG A 2 -12.43 -12.80 -54.50
N LEU A 3 -11.74 -13.89 -54.11
CA LEU A 3 -11.11 -14.99 -54.90
C LEU A 3 -9.71 -14.56 -55.39
N LEU A 4 -8.62 -15.06 -54.79
CA LEU A 4 -7.96 -16.37 -54.95
C LEU A 4 -6.92 -16.38 -56.07
N SER A 5 -5.69 -16.80 -55.75
CA SER A 5 -4.99 -17.98 -56.31
C SER A 5 -3.46 -17.80 -56.18
N ARG A 6 -2.76 -18.63 -55.37
CA ARG A 6 -2.12 -19.94 -55.71
C ARG A 6 -0.87 -19.75 -56.59
N HIS A 7 0.24 -20.48 -56.49
CA HIS A 7 0.67 -21.71 -55.80
C HIS A 7 2.21 -21.81 -56.03
N SER A 8 3.02 -22.16 -55.03
CA SER A 8 3.62 -23.49 -54.78
C SER A 8 4.77 -23.90 -55.71
N THR A 9 5.95 -24.21 -55.15
CA THR A 9 6.55 -25.56 -55.23
C THR A 9 7.69 -25.77 -54.22
N PHE A 10 7.88 -27.04 -53.86
CA PHE A 10 8.61 -27.62 -52.73
C PHE A 10 9.78 -28.49 -53.25
N VAL A 11 10.51 -29.13 -52.33
CA VAL A 11 11.49 -30.27 -52.45
C VAL A 11 12.96 -29.82 -52.56
N GLY A 12 13.97 -30.34 -51.84
CA GLY A 12 14.08 -31.38 -50.80
C GLY A 12 15.57 -31.72 -50.52
N PHE A 13 15.88 -32.02 -49.24
CA PHE A 13 16.93 -32.88 -48.64
C PHE A 13 18.30 -33.16 -49.33
N ALA A 14 19.42 -32.95 -48.60
CA ALA A 14 20.17 -34.00 -47.86
C ALA A 14 21.65 -33.65 -47.51
N ALA A 15 22.00 -33.99 -46.26
CA ALA A 15 23.27 -34.15 -45.52
C ALA A 15 24.64 -34.38 -46.21
N GLY A 16 25.73 -33.99 -45.52
CA GLY A 16 27.04 -34.68 -45.61
C GLY A 16 28.32 -33.93 -45.21
N ALA A 17 28.68 -33.99 -43.91
CA ALA A 17 30.00 -34.00 -43.24
C ALA A 17 31.30 -33.43 -43.87
N VAL A 18 32.07 -32.69 -43.05
CA VAL A 18 33.55 -32.63 -43.09
C VAL A 18 34.13 -32.66 -41.66
N LEU A 19 35.19 -33.45 -41.48
CA LEU A 19 35.96 -33.71 -40.27
C LEU A 19 37.39 -33.12 -40.47
N LEU A 20 38.00 -32.49 -39.45
CA LEU A 20 39.43 -32.63 -39.03
C LEU A 20 39.94 -31.47 -38.13
N ALA A 21 40.15 -31.78 -36.86
CA ALA A 21 41.39 -31.73 -36.04
C ALA A 21 42.45 -30.59 -36.13
N PHE A 22 42.64 -29.95 -34.95
CA PHE A 22 43.88 -29.58 -34.20
C PHE A 22 44.96 -28.60 -34.75
N GLN A 23 45.21 -27.47 -34.06
CA GLN A 23 46.32 -27.27 -33.11
C GLN A 23 46.36 -25.87 -32.44
N SER A 24 46.96 -25.86 -31.25
CA SER A 24 47.13 -24.87 -30.17
C SER A 24 47.96 -23.60 -30.42
N CYS A 25 47.63 -22.49 -29.71
CA CYS A 25 48.52 -21.76 -28.78
C CYS A 25 47.82 -20.55 -28.09
N THR A 26 48.02 -20.39 -26.77
CA THR A 26 47.58 -19.31 -25.83
C THR A 26 48.51 -18.06 -25.90
N PRO A 27 48.32 -16.90 -25.19
CA PRO A 27 47.56 -16.65 -23.94
C PRO A 27 46.86 -15.26 -23.71
N ALA A 28 46.11 -15.23 -22.59
CA ALA A 28 45.90 -14.13 -21.62
C ALA A 28 44.73 -13.12 -21.78
N HIS A 29 44.06 -12.91 -20.63
CA HIS A 29 43.02 -11.93 -20.23
C HIS A 29 41.55 -12.38 -20.40
N ALA A 30 40.94 -12.81 -19.28
CA ALA A 30 39.52 -13.17 -19.18
C ALA A 30 38.75 -12.13 -18.35
N PRO A 31 37.69 -11.50 -18.90
CA PRO A 31 36.63 -10.89 -18.12
C PRO A 31 35.54 -11.94 -17.78
N LEU A 32 34.91 -11.80 -16.60
CA LEU A 32 33.75 -12.62 -16.19
C LEU A 32 32.60 -12.44 -17.19
N ALA A 33 32.35 -13.47 -17.99
CA ALA A 33 31.16 -13.59 -18.84
C ALA A 33 30.12 -14.47 -18.14
N VAL A 34 28.90 -13.96 -18.02
CA VAL A 34 27.69 -14.73 -17.69
C VAL A 34 27.49 -15.78 -18.79
N ALA A 35 27.45 -17.06 -18.41
CA ALA A 35 27.32 -18.16 -19.36
C ALA A 35 25.87 -18.33 -19.87
N PRO A 36 25.64 -18.60 -21.18
CA PRO A 36 24.33 -18.92 -21.75
C PRO A 36 23.86 -20.35 -21.37
N PRO A 37 22.58 -20.74 -21.61
CA PRO A 37 21.87 -21.86 -20.96
C PRO A 37 22.29 -23.29 -21.37
N ALA A 38 23.59 -23.53 -21.62
CA ALA A 38 24.12 -24.83 -22.02
C ALA A 38 24.87 -25.61 -20.91
N VAL A 39 24.87 -25.14 -19.65
CA VAL A 39 25.59 -25.81 -18.54
C VAL A 39 24.68 -26.67 -17.64
N LEU A 40 23.37 -26.75 -17.91
CA LEU A 40 22.45 -27.58 -17.11
C LEU A 40 22.44 -29.08 -17.49
N SER A 41 23.25 -29.53 -18.46
CA SER A 41 23.24 -30.94 -18.90
C SER A 41 24.22 -31.88 -18.18
N SER A 42 25.08 -31.39 -17.29
CA SER A 42 26.06 -32.25 -16.57
C SER A 42 25.92 -32.26 -15.04
N LEU A 43 24.88 -31.61 -14.51
CA LEU A 43 24.52 -31.69 -13.10
C LEU A 43 23.37 -32.71 -12.95
N ARG A 44 23.60 -33.81 -12.23
CA ARG A 44 22.53 -34.70 -11.75
C ARG A 44 21.75 -33.97 -10.64
N VAL A 45 21.04 -32.92 -11.02
CA VAL A 45 20.18 -32.11 -10.14
C VAL A 45 18.74 -32.37 -10.59
N PRO A 46 17.79 -32.66 -9.68
CA PRO A 46 16.40 -32.86 -10.05
C PRO A 46 15.79 -31.54 -10.54
N ILE A 47 15.67 -31.38 -11.86
CA ILE A 47 14.94 -30.28 -12.51
C ILE A 47 13.52 -30.80 -12.80
N ILE A 48 12.50 -30.21 -12.16
CA ILE A 48 11.10 -30.54 -12.45
C ILE A 48 10.58 -29.48 -13.42
N ARG A 49 10.36 -29.88 -14.68
CA ARG A 49 9.66 -29.05 -15.66
C ARG A 49 8.16 -29.29 -15.50
N VAL A 50 7.42 -28.24 -15.13
CA VAL A 50 5.96 -28.32 -14.97
C VAL A 50 5.35 -27.85 -16.28
N GLY A 51 4.92 -28.81 -17.10
CA GLY A 51 4.29 -28.51 -18.39
C GLY A 51 2.80 -28.80 -18.41
N ILE A 52 2.01 -27.92 -19.03
CA ILE A 52 0.58 -28.12 -19.28
C ILE A 52 0.36 -28.08 -20.79
N GLY A 53 0.03 -29.24 -21.37
CA GLY A 53 -0.32 -29.38 -22.78
C GLY A 53 -1.76 -28.94 -23.08
N THR A 54 -1.86 -28.13 -24.16
CA THR A 54 -2.99 -27.87 -25.09
C THR A 54 -4.26 -27.15 -24.60
N ASP A 55 -4.51 -25.97 -25.21
CA ASP A 55 -5.74 -25.18 -25.43
C ASP A 55 -6.97 -25.35 -24.50
N PHE A 56 -7.07 -24.51 -23.46
CA PHE A 56 -8.27 -24.34 -22.62
C PHE A 56 -8.62 -22.84 -22.43
N ARG A 57 -9.92 -22.48 -22.40
CA ARG A 57 -10.39 -21.08 -22.30
C ARG A 57 -11.01 -20.65 -20.97
N SER A 58 -11.52 -21.53 -20.10
CA SER A 58 -12.03 -21.13 -18.78
C SER A 58 -12.05 -22.27 -17.75
N VAL A 59 -12.06 -21.89 -16.46
CA VAL A 59 -12.01 -22.77 -15.28
C VAL A 59 -13.13 -22.36 -14.32
N GLU A 60 -13.98 -23.30 -13.92
CA GLU A 60 -15.01 -23.11 -12.89
C GLU A 60 -14.65 -23.92 -11.64
N ILE A 61 -14.67 -23.25 -10.47
CA ILE A 61 -14.46 -23.89 -9.16
C ILE A 61 -15.82 -24.07 -8.53
N VAL A 62 -16.22 -25.32 -8.27
CA VAL A 62 -17.44 -25.63 -7.51
C VAL A 62 -17.04 -25.95 -6.06
N ALA A 63 -17.92 -25.65 -5.11
CA ALA A 63 -17.77 -26.02 -3.70
C ALA A 63 -17.29 -27.48 -3.57
N ASP A 64 -16.37 -27.72 -2.62
CA ASP A 64 -15.61 -28.96 -2.42
C ASP A 64 -14.38 -29.18 -3.32
N GLN A 65 -13.78 -28.11 -3.83
CA GLN A 65 -12.47 -28.12 -4.50
C GLN A 65 -12.36 -28.99 -5.76
N ARG A 66 -13.47 -29.26 -6.43
CA ARG A 66 -13.46 -29.91 -7.75
C ARG A 66 -13.52 -28.85 -8.84
N VAL A 67 -12.73 -29.06 -9.89
CA VAL A 67 -12.62 -28.15 -11.04
C VAL A 67 -13.25 -28.81 -12.25
N ARG A 68 -14.20 -28.15 -12.90
CA ARG A 68 -14.78 -28.60 -14.18
C ARG A 68 -14.18 -27.78 -15.32
N LEU A 69 -13.76 -28.48 -16.37
CA LEU A 69 -13.18 -27.89 -17.59
C LEU A 69 -14.15 -28.06 -18.75
N TYR A 70 -14.35 -27.00 -19.53
CA TYR A 70 -15.22 -26.99 -20.71
C TYR A 70 -14.40 -26.67 -21.98
N GLN A 71 -14.69 -27.35 -23.09
CA GLN A 71 -14.10 -27.07 -24.41
C GLN A 71 -15.23 -26.72 -25.41
N GLY A 72 -15.04 -25.68 -26.22
CA GLY A 72 -16.08 -25.16 -27.12
C GLY A 72 -16.17 -25.86 -28.48
N GLY A 73 -17.35 -26.42 -28.76
CA GLY A 73 -17.85 -26.82 -30.08
C GLY A 73 -19.24 -27.49 -29.99
N SER A 74 -20.32 -26.77 -30.32
CA SER A 74 -21.75 -27.16 -30.40
C SER A 74 -22.25 -28.35 -29.54
N GLY A 75 -21.91 -28.36 -28.24
CA GLY A 75 -22.39 -29.34 -27.26
C GLY A 75 -21.39 -29.51 -26.12
N GLU A 76 -21.79 -29.21 -24.89
CA GLU A 76 -20.95 -29.40 -23.71
C GLU A 76 -20.70 -30.90 -23.47
N THR A 77 -19.45 -31.34 -23.63
CA THR A 77 -19.06 -32.72 -23.34
C THR A 77 -18.06 -32.71 -22.18
N TYR A 78 -18.35 -33.49 -21.15
CA TYR A 78 -17.48 -33.71 -20.00
C TYR A 78 -16.27 -34.58 -20.40
N ILE A 79 -15.04 -34.08 -20.24
CA ILE A 79 -13.82 -34.72 -20.78
C ILE A 79 -12.81 -35.21 -19.70
N GLY A 80 -13.15 -35.13 -18.41
CA GLY A 80 -12.36 -35.69 -17.31
C GLY A 80 -11.45 -34.70 -16.56
N GLU A 81 -10.74 -35.22 -15.54
CA GLU A 81 -9.89 -34.46 -14.60
C GLU A 81 -8.39 -34.70 -14.89
N ALA A 82 -7.59 -33.63 -15.11
CA ALA A 82 -6.14 -33.65 -14.90
C ALA A 82 -5.55 -32.24 -14.77
N SER A 83 -5.04 -31.90 -13.58
CA SER A 83 -4.08 -30.82 -13.35
C SER A 83 -3.34 -31.09 -12.02
N GLY A 84 -2.02 -31.17 -12.05
CA GLY A 84 -1.27 -31.63 -10.88
C GLY A 84 -0.91 -30.51 -9.90
N GLN A 85 -1.23 -30.67 -8.62
CA GLN A 85 -0.66 -29.89 -7.52
C GLN A 85 0.63 -30.57 -7.06
N LEU A 86 1.68 -29.79 -6.82
CA LEU A 86 2.92 -30.25 -6.20
C LEU A 86 2.75 -30.16 -4.68
N TYR A 87 2.86 -31.28 -3.99
CA TYR A 87 2.82 -31.35 -2.55
C TYR A 87 4.23 -31.67 -2.03
N ALA A 88 4.63 -30.99 -0.95
CA ALA A 88 5.84 -31.31 -0.21
C ALA A 88 5.46 -31.82 1.17
N GLU A 89 5.82 -33.06 1.48
CA GLU A 89 5.58 -33.69 2.77
C GLU A 89 6.89 -33.94 3.51
N LEU A 90 6.90 -33.66 4.81
CA LEU A 90 8.02 -33.89 5.71
C LEU A 90 8.05 -35.38 6.11
N THR A 91 9.12 -36.11 5.78
CA THR A 91 9.23 -37.54 6.12
C THR A 91 10.51 -37.87 6.91
N GLY A 92 10.34 -38.55 8.04
CA GLY A 92 11.40 -39.23 8.80
C GLY A 92 12.28 -38.35 9.69
N ASP A 93 12.60 -38.89 10.86
CA ASP A 93 13.48 -38.30 11.87
C ASP A 93 14.79 -39.11 11.96
N ALA A 94 15.93 -38.58 11.50
CA ALA A 94 17.25 -39.12 11.84
C ALA A 94 17.67 -38.64 13.24
N ILE A 95 17.67 -39.52 14.24
CA ILE A 95 17.95 -39.19 15.64
C ILE A 95 19.38 -38.66 15.79
N VAL A 96 19.51 -37.40 16.21
CA VAL A 96 20.73 -36.76 16.73
C VAL A 96 20.35 -35.99 18.00
N PRO A 97 21.16 -35.96 19.07
CA PRO A 97 20.70 -35.46 20.37
C PRO A 97 20.57 -33.93 20.44
N GLY A 98 19.45 -33.45 21.00
CA GLY A 98 19.33 -32.18 21.76
C GLY A 98 18.84 -30.93 21.00
N ALA A 99 17.70 -30.37 21.42
CA ALA A 99 17.34 -28.99 21.09
C ALA A 99 18.24 -28.01 21.86
N SER A 100 18.72 -26.94 21.20
CA SER A 100 19.52 -25.91 21.86
C SER A 100 18.88 -24.54 21.64
N THR A 101 18.35 -23.94 22.70
CA THR A 101 18.08 -22.51 22.74
C THR A 101 19.42 -21.79 22.84
N ARG A 102 19.68 -20.85 21.92
CA ARG A 102 20.86 -20.01 21.94
C ARG A 102 20.42 -18.58 22.19
N TYR A 103 21.11 -17.90 23.09
CA TYR A 103 20.92 -16.49 23.36
C TYR A 103 22.04 -15.71 22.67
N SER A 104 21.79 -14.51 22.20
CA SER A 104 22.85 -13.60 21.74
C SER A 104 22.56 -12.21 22.25
N VAL A 105 23.59 -11.43 22.50
CA VAL A 105 23.43 -10.02 22.85
C VAL A 105 23.55 -9.21 21.56
N GLN A 106 22.45 -8.60 21.12
CA GLN A 106 22.43 -7.73 19.96
C GLN A 106 22.94 -6.33 20.37
N ALA A 107 23.96 -5.87 19.67
CA ALA A 107 24.75 -4.70 20.03
C ALA A 107 24.72 -3.60 18.97
N GLY A 108 23.75 -3.61 18.05
CA GLY A 108 23.70 -2.58 17.03
C GLY A 108 22.66 -2.76 15.95
N ALA A 109 22.35 -1.67 15.25
CA ALA A 109 21.63 -1.69 13.98
C ALA A 109 22.27 -0.67 13.01
N PHE A 110 23.03 -1.16 12.03
CA PHE A 110 23.85 -0.35 11.13
C PHE A 110 23.22 -0.23 9.74
N ALA A 111 23.38 0.95 9.14
CA ALA A 111 23.00 1.17 7.74
C ALA A 111 23.99 0.57 6.74
N LEU A 112 25.26 0.38 7.14
CA LEU A 112 26.33 -0.12 6.26
C LEU A 112 26.98 -1.38 6.84
N GLU A 113 27.23 -2.37 5.99
CA GLU A 113 27.86 -3.64 6.39
C GLU A 113 29.26 -3.45 6.94
N THR A 114 30.05 -2.60 6.29
CA THR A 114 31.43 -2.30 6.67
C THR A 114 31.52 -1.76 8.09
N ASP A 115 30.55 -0.93 8.48
CA ASP A 115 30.51 -0.36 9.82
C ASP A 115 30.08 -1.39 10.85
N ALA A 116 29.13 -2.26 10.51
CA ALA A 116 28.77 -3.38 11.35
C ALA A 116 29.94 -4.36 11.55
N VAL A 117 30.72 -4.65 10.50
CA VAL A 117 31.91 -5.51 10.59
C VAL A 117 32.97 -4.87 11.48
N ALA A 118 33.28 -3.60 11.26
CA ALA A 118 34.22 -2.86 12.09
C ALA A 118 33.77 -2.83 13.57
N PHE A 119 32.48 -2.58 13.82
CA PHE A 119 31.93 -2.59 15.17
C PHE A 119 31.95 -3.98 15.79
N ALA A 120 31.66 -5.05 15.02
CA ALA A 120 31.76 -6.43 15.49
C ALA A 120 33.19 -6.78 15.91
N GLU A 121 34.19 -6.41 15.10
CA GLU A 121 35.59 -6.61 15.48
C GLU A 121 35.96 -5.84 16.75
N GLN A 122 35.50 -4.61 16.88
CA GLN A 122 35.78 -3.76 18.03
C GLN A 122 35.12 -4.30 19.31
N ILE A 123 33.81 -4.54 19.29
CA ILE A 123 33.08 -5.04 20.47
C ILE A 123 33.56 -6.44 20.85
N GLY A 124 33.95 -7.27 19.88
CA GLY A 124 34.55 -8.57 20.15
C GLY A 124 35.87 -8.47 20.91
N LYS A 125 36.74 -7.51 20.54
CA LYS A 125 37.99 -7.22 21.27
C LYS A 125 37.71 -6.68 22.67
N ASP A 126 36.79 -5.73 22.81
CA ASP A 126 36.52 -5.05 24.09
C ASP A 126 35.80 -5.94 25.11
N SER A 127 34.95 -6.84 24.62
CA SER A 127 34.18 -7.77 25.45
C SER A 127 34.89 -9.09 25.71
N GLY A 128 35.91 -9.43 24.91
CA GLY A 128 36.53 -10.76 24.91
C GLY A 128 35.60 -11.87 24.40
N GLN A 129 34.45 -11.51 23.80
CA GLN A 129 33.44 -12.44 23.32
C GLN A 129 33.44 -12.51 21.79
N ARG A 130 32.95 -13.62 21.23
CA ARG A 130 32.76 -13.72 19.78
C ARG A 130 31.66 -12.74 19.36
N ALA A 131 31.98 -11.87 18.42
CA ALA A 131 31.03 -11.01 17.75
C ALA A 131 30.84 -11.44 16.30
N SER A 132 29.63 -11.32 15.79
CA SER A 132 29.28 -11.65 14.41
C SER A 132 28.34 -10.61 13.84
N VAL A 133 28.53 -10.30 12.56
CA VAL A 133 27.58 -9.50 11.80
C VAL A 133 26.54 -10.44 11.22
N GLY A 134 25.28 -10.13 11.44
CA GLY A 134 24.17 -10.81 10.79
C GLY A 134 23.21 -9.79 10.22
N LYS A 135 22.59 -10.10 9.08
CA LYS A 135 21.44 -9.31 8.61
C LYS A 135 20.26 -9.61 9.52
N VAL A 136 19.49 -8.59 9.90
CA VAL A 136 18.41 -8.73 10.88
C VAL A 136 17.28 -9.61 10.29
N ALA A 137 17.24 -10.91 10.58
CA ALA A 137 16.04 -11.74 10.41
C ALA A 137 15.09 -11.59 11.61
N ALA A 138 13.77 -11.46 11.38
CA ALA A 138 12.80 -11.29 12.47
C ALA A 138 12.69 -12.52 13.39
N PRO A 139 12.25 -12.31 14.65
CA PRO A 139 11.64 -13.37 15.44
C PRO A 139 10.37 -13.89 14.75
N LYS A 140 10.08 -15.18 14.96
CA LYS A 140 9.03 -15.93 14.28
C LYS A 140 7.66 -15.44 14.76
N SER A 141 6.70 -15.32 13.84
CA SER A 141 5.30 -14.90 14.05
C SER A 141 4.44 -15.87 14.89
N GLY A 142 5.04 -16.63 15.82
CA GLY A 142 4.36 -17.68 16.60
C GLY A 142 4.00 -17.31 18.04
N ASP A 143 4.56 -16.24 18.60
CA ASP A 143 4.43 -15.92 20.03
C ASP A 143 3.46 -14.75 20.34
N LEU A 144 2.69 -14.29 19.35
CA LEU A 144 1.69 -13.23 19.54
C LEU A 144 0.31 -13.71 19.11
N ARG A 145 -0.48 -14.19 20.08
CA ARG A 145 -1.94 -14.19 19.98
C ARG A 145 -2.44 -12.86 20.52
N LEU A 146 -2.91 -11.98 19.64
CA LEU A 146 -3.66 -10.79 20.02
C LEU A 146 -5.15 -11.14 19.96
N GLY A 147 -5.86 -10.87 21.06
CA GLY A 147 -7.30 -11.10 21.22
C GLY A 147 -8.16 -10.08 20.44
N PRO A 148 -9.49 -10.17 20.58
CA PRO A 148 -10.44 -9.70 19.58
C PRO A 148 -10.72 -8.19 19.74
N TYR A 149 -10.27 -7.41 18.78
CA TYR A 149 -10.92 -6.16 18.38
C TYR A 149 -10.96 -6.12 16.85
N GLU A 150 -12.10 -5.66 16.36
CA GLU A 150 -12.62 -5.89 15.02
C GLU A 150 -11.70 -5.43 13.88
N THR A 151 -11.63 -6.33 12.91
CA THR A 151 -11.19 -6.21 11.52
C THR A 151 -11.04 -4.79 10.96
N ASN A 152 -9.79 -4.38 10.79
CA ASN A 152 -9.29 -3.91 9.49
C ASN A 152 -7.96 -4.60 9.24
N ALA A 153 -7.93 -5.44 8.21
CA ALA A 153 -6.86 -6.40 7.90
C ALA A 153 -5.51 -5.77 7.47
N ASP A 154 -5.32 -4.45 7.63
CA ASP A 154 -4.12 -3.74 7.16
C ASP A 154 -3.12 -3.36 8.26
N TRP A 155 -3.46 -3.56 9.54
CA TRP A 155 -2.67 -3.00 10.65
C TRP A 155 -1.65 -3.96 11.28
N ALA A 156 -1.92 -5.27 11.25
CA ALA A 156 -1.06 -6.28 11.89
C ALA A 156 0.18 -6.66 11.03
N ASP A 157 0.05 -6.62 9.70
CA ASP A 157 1.14 -7.01 8.78
C ASP A 157 2.17 -5.88 8.57
N ALA A 158 1.77 -4.62 8.72
CA ALA A 158 2.64 -3.46 8.54
C ALA A 158 3.58 -3.19 9.74
N MET A 159 3.28 -3.74 10.93
CA MET A 159 3.95 -3.34 12.18
C MET A 159 5.17 -4.17 12.61
N SER A 160 5.52 -5.30 11.97
CA SER A 160 6.58 -6.17 12.52
C SER A 160 7.90 -6.27 11.73
N VAL A 161 8.15 -5.44 10.70
CA VAL A 161 9.08 -5.89 9.63
C VAL A 161 10.00 -4.82 9.00
N ALA A 162 9.97 -3.55 9.39
CA ALA A 162 10.75 -2.48 8.71
C ALA A 162 12.28 -2.49 8.96
N GLU A 163 12.83 -3.49 9.62
CA GLU A 163 14.16 -3.40 10.29
C GLU A 163 15.26 -4.23 9.70
N LYS A 164 14.94 -4.96 8.65
CA LYS A 164 15.51 -6.29 8.55
C LYS A 164 16.66 -6.39 7.52
N ARG A 165 17.13 -5.26 6.99
CA ARG A 165 18.42 -5.11 6.30
C ARG A 165 19.35 -4.11 6.96
N LEU A 166 19.02 -3.80 8.21
CA LEU A 166 20.02 -3.33 9.14
C LEU A 166 20.97 -4.49 9.39
N TYR A 167 22.25 -4.16 9.39
CA TYR A 167 23.24 -5.09 9.87
C TYR A 167 23.16 -5.01 11.38
N ARG A 168 23.02 -6.14 12.05
CA ARG A 168 23.14 -6.19 13.50
C ARG A 168 24.44 -6.87 13.85
N VAL A 169 25.06 -6.35 14.89
CA VAL A 169 26.17 -7.03 15.53
C VAL A 169 25.60 -7.85 16.68
N ARG A 170 26.01 -9.11 16.74
CA ARG A 170 25.63 -10.06 17.79
C ARG A 170 26.87 -10.51 18.52
N VAL A 171 26.83 -10.43 19.85
CA VAL A 171 27.83 -10.98 20.76
C VAL A 171 27.30 -12.31 21.31
N GLY A 172 28.11 -13.36 21.26
CA GLY A 172 27.71 -14.74 21.60
C GLY A 172 27.88 -15.71 20.42
N PRO A 173 27.12 -16.82 20.36
CA PRO A 173 25.94 -17.18 21.18
C PRO A 173 26.29 -17.66 22.60
N PHE A 174 25.33 -17.53 23.52
CA PHE A 174 25.35 -18.00 24.91
C PHE A 174 24.36 -19.16 25.12
N PRO A 175 24.68 -20.13 25.99
CA PRO A 175 23.84 -21.32 26.23
C PRO A 175 22.65 -21.08 27.18
N SER A 176 22.64 -19.99 27.95
CA SER A 176 21.54 -19.64 28.86
C SER A 176 21.21 -18.14 28.86
N ARG A 177 19.97 -17.77 29.20
CA ARG A 177 19.56 -16.37 29.34
C ARG A 177 20.35 -15.65 30.44
N ALA A 178 20.68 -16.37 31.51
CA ALA A 178 21.49 -15.83 32.61
C ALA A 178 22.91 -15.47 32.16
N GLU A 179 23.53 -16.29 31.31
CA GLU A 179 24.85 -15.98 30.74
C GLU A 179 24.79 -14.84 29.73
N ALA A 180 23.75 -14.79 28.90
CA ALA A 180 23.53 -13.64 28.02
C ALA A 180 23.27 -12.35 28.82
N GLN A 181 22.61 -12.45 29.98
CA GLN A 181 22.42 -11.33 30.90
C GLN A 181 23.75 -10.90 31.53
N ALA A 182 24.58 -11.82 31.99
CA ALA A 182 25.92 -11.49 32.49
C ALA A 182 26.80 -10.84 31.42
N ALA A 183 26.73 -11.32 30.17
CA ALA A 183 27.44 -10.71 29.04
C ALA A 183 26.89 -9.32 28.70
N LEU A 184 25.57 -9.13 28.77
CA LEU A 184 24.92 -7.85 28.60
C LEU A 184 25.36 -6.85 29.69
N ASP A 185 25.34 -7.27 30.95
CA ASP A 185 25.79 -6.45 32.09
C ASP A 185 27.27 -6.09 31.93
N PHE A 186 28.11 -7.05 31.51
CA PHE A 186 29.52 -6.80 31.24
C PHE A 186 29.75 -5.81 30.09
N LEU A 187 29.02 -5.95 28.99
CA LEU A 187 29.04 -5.02 27.86
C LEU A 187 28.63 -3.61 28.28
N ALA A 188 27.63 -3.48 29.16
CA ALA A 188 27.24 -2.20 29.72
C ALA A 188 28.38 -1.53 30.50
N THR A 189 29.16 -2.29 31.29
CA THR A 189 30.36 -1.74 31.98
C THR A 189 31.49 -1.32 31.03
N ARG A 190 31.47 -1.80 29.79
CA ARG A 190 32.47 -1.52 28.74
C ARG A 190 32.05 -0.41 27.78
N GLY A 191 30.96 0.31 28.06
CA GLY A 191 30.50 1.41 27.22
C GLY A 191 29.52 0.99 26.12
N TYR A 192 28.93 -0.21 26.22
CA TYR A 192 27.89 -0.70 25.31
C TYR A 192 26.54 -0.90 26.04
N PRO A 193 25.98 0.12 26.71
CA PRO A 193 24.80 -0.02 27.57
C PRO A 193 23.53 -0.39 26.82
N ASP A 194 23.47 -0.09 25.53
CA ASP A 194 22.24 -0.20 24.75
C ASP A 194 22.00 -1.63 24.24
N CYS A 195 22.88 -2.59 24.52
CA CYS A 195 22.73 -3.95 24.03
C CYS A 195 21.47 -4.65 24.60
N PHE A 196 20.95 -5.67 23.92
CA PHE A 196 19.81 -6.44 24.43
C PHE A 196 19.90 -7.92 24.06
N ILE A 197 19.25 -8.78 24.84
CA ILE A 197 19.27 -10.22 24.62
C ILE A 197 18.25 -10.59 23.55
N VAL A 198 18.69 -11.36 22.56
CA VAL A 198 17.87 -12.02 21.55
C VAL A 198 17.90 -13.53 21.81
N GLU A 199 16.72 -14.12 21.94
CA GLU A 199 16.55 -15.57 22.10
C GLU A 199 16.28 -16.24 20.75
N GLU A 200 17.07 -17.27 20.43
CA GLU A 200 16.91 -18.11 19.26
C GLU A 200 16.77 -19.58 19.65
N THR A 201 15.54 -20.08 19.64
CA THR A 201 15.27 -21.50 19.82
C THR A 201 15.55 -22.24 18.50
N THR A 202 16.75 -22.78 18.38
CA THR A 202 17.08 -23.86 17.44
C THR A 202 16.59 -25.17 18.05
N GLN A 203 15.37 -25.58 17.71
CA GLN A 203 15.08 -27.00 17.71
C GLN A 203 16.00 -27.61 16.64
N VAL A 204 17.08 -28.30 17.04
CA VAL A 204 17.78 -29.21 16.14
C VAL A 204 16.80 -30.34 15.88
N LYS A 205 15.92 -30.10 14.92
CA LYS A 205 15.09 -31.15 14.38
C LYS A 205 16.01 -32.10 13.64
N PRO A 206 15.75 -33.40 13.67
CA PRO A 206 16.42 -34.37 12.81
C PRO A 206 16.52 -33.83 11.37
N ALA A 207 17.56 -34.19 10.63
CA ALA A 207 17.63 -33.86 9.20
C ALA A 207 16.38 -34.42 8.53
N ARG A 208 15.41 -33.56 8.24
CA ARG A 208 14.12 -33.98 7.69
C ARG A 208 14.33 -34.21 6.20
N THR A 209 14.00 -35.41 5.74
CA THR A 209 13.93 -35.66 4.29
C THR A 209 12.59 -35.17 3.77
N PHE A 210 12.59 -34.57 2.58
CA PHE A 210 11.38 -34.09 1.93
C PHE A 210 11.00 -35.04 0.82
N ARG A 211 9.73 -35.43 0.79
CA ARG A 211 9.13 -36.10 -0.35
C ARG A 211 8.31 -35.06 -1.11
N PHE A 212 8.59 -34.95 -2.40
CA PHE A 212 7.74 -34.21 -3.32
C PHE A 212 6.81 -35.21 -3.99
N SER A 213 5.53 -34.88 -4.08
CA SER A 213 4.56 -35.64 -4.87
C SER A 213 3.85 -34.68 -5.82
N TYR A 214 3.46 -35.17 -6.98
CA TYR A 214 2.73 -34.42 -8.00
C TYR A 214 1.47 -35.19 -8.35
N SER A 215 0.29 -34.55 -8.36
CA SER A 215 -0.92 -35.27 -8.81
C SER A 215 -0.83 -35.55 -10.31
N GLY A 216 -0.45 -36.79 -10.62
CA GLY A 216 -0.15 -37.26 -11.98
C GLY A 216 1.05 -38.24 -12.06
N GLY A 217 1.83 -38.42 -10.98
CA GLY A 217 2.93 -39.38 -10.93
C GLY A 217 3.74 -39.37 -9.62
N ARG A 218 4.68 -40.32 -9.47
CA ARG A 218 5.54 -40.46 -8.27
C ARG A 218 6.86 -39.70 -8.45
N LEU A 219 7.08 -38.67 -7.63
CA LEU A 219 8.40 -38.06 -7.43
C LEU A 219 9.08 -38.74 -6.24
N GLU A 220 10.28 -39.27 -6.47
CA GLU A 220 11.07 -39.95 -5.44
C GLU A 220 12.03 -39.00 -4.73
N GLN A 221 12.20 -39.28 -3.43
CA GLN A 221 12.99 -38.61 -2.40
C GLN A 221 14.16 -37.75 -2.92
N VAL A 222 14.11 -36.43 -2.63
CA VAL A 222 15.27 -35.54 -2.82
C VAL A 222 15.90 -35.29 -1.45
N ALA A 223 16.89 -36.10 -1.10
CA ALA A 223 17.70 -35.86 0.08
C ALA A 223 18.71 -34.72 -0.22
N GLY A 224 18.56 -33.58 0.46
CA GLY A 224 19.58 -32.51 0.47
C GLY A 224 19.74 -31.67 -0.80
N GLY A 225 18.85 -31.78 -1.79
CA GLY A 225 18.91 -31.02 -3.04
C GLY A 225 18.03 -29.76 -3.08
N THR A 226 18.38 -28.80 -3.94
CA THR A 226 17.49 -27.68 -4.31
C THR A 226 16.59 -28.14 -5.45
N ILE A 227 15.29 -27.89 -5.33
CA ILE A 227 14.32 -28.15 -6.41
C ILE A 227 14.11 -26.87 -7.19
N TYR A 228 14.14 -27.01 -8.50
CA TYR A 228 13.89 -25.94 -9.44
C TYR A 228 12.51 -26.15 -10.06
N LEU A 229 11.60 -25.22 -9.79
CA LEU A 229 10.32 -25.12 -10.46
C LEU A 229 10.50 -24.09 -11.58
N VAL A 230 10.38 -24.57 -12.82
CA VAL A 230 10.53 -23.74 -14.02
C VAL A 230 9.17 -23.69 -14.73
N PRO A 231 8.59 -22.50 -14.95
CA PRO A 231 7.31 -22.39 -15.65
C PRO A 231 7.49 -22.72 -17.14
N GLU A 232 6.54 -23.46 -17.72
CA GLU A 232 6.50 -23.72 -19.15
C GLU A 232 5.74 -22.58 -19.86
N GLY A 233 6.33 -21.99 -20.91
CA GLY A 233 5.72 -20.89 -21.67
C GLY A 233 6.59 -19.64 -21.92
N GLY A 234 7.90 -19.69 -21.62
CA GLY A 234 8.82 -18.56 -21.87
C GLY A 234 8.86 -17.54 -20.73
N SER A 235 9.38 -16.32 -21.00
CA SER A 235 9.65 -15.29 -19.99
C SER A 235 8.40 -14.72 -19.28
N ASP A 236 7.22 -14.86 -19.88
CA ASP A 236 5.94 -14.39 -19.31
C ASP A 236 5.17 -15.47 -18.54
N ALA A 237 5.67 -16.70 -18.52
CA ALA A 237 5.07 -17.77 -17.76
C ALA A 237 5.32 -17.55 -16.26
N ALA A 238 4.28 -17.73 -15.44
CA ALA A 238 4.32 -17.44 -14.01
C ALA A 238 3.94 -18.65 -13.17
N LEU A 239 4.67 -18.89 -12.10
CA LEU A 239 4.37 -19.88 -11.08
C LEU A 239 3.43 -19.28 -10.04
N LYS A 240 2.52 -20.08 -9.47
CA LYS A 240 1.63 -19.65 -8.39
C LYS A 240 2.08 -20.23 -7.06
N LEU A 241 2.24 -19.40 -6.04
CA LEU A 241 2.52 -19.78 -4.65
C LEU A 241 1.61 -18.98 -3.72
N GLY A 242 0.80 -19.66 -2.89
CA GLY A 242 -0.11 -18.98 -1.96
C GLY A 242 -1.12 -18.06 -2.65
N GLY A 243 -1.56 -18.40 -3.86
CA GLY A 243 -2.46 -17.57 -4.69
C GLY A 243 -1.77 -16.45 -5.47
N LYS A 244 -0.52 -16.11 -5.15
CA LYS A 244 0.26 -15.05 -5.83
C LYS A 244 1.06 -15.62 -7.00
N ARG A 245 1.16 -14.85 -8.08
CA ARG A 245 1.92 -15.20 -9.29
C ARG A 245 3.36 -14.71 -9.18
N TYR A 246 4.32 -15.47 -9.70
CA TYR A 246 5.75 -15.16 -9.69
C TYR A 246 6.36 -15.44 -11.06
N ARG A 247 7.09 -14.46 -11.60
CA ARG A 247 7.95 -14.63 -12.79
C ARG A 247 9.22 -15.39 -12.44
N GLY A 248 9.89 -15.91 -13.46
CA GLY A 248 11.17 -16.59 -13.29
C GLY A 248 10.99 -18.00 -12.74
N ILE A 249 11.97 -18.46 -11.95
CA ILE A 249 11.99 -19.80 -11.39
C ILE A 249 11.80 -19.73 -9.87
N LEU A 250 10.99 -20.64 -9.33
CA LEU A 250 10.95 -20.82 -7.88
C LEU A 250 11.91 -21.94 -7.51
N THR A 251 12.85 -21.65 -6.62
CA THR A 251 13.68 -22.69 -6.01
C THR A 251 13.17 -23.02 -4.63
N VAL A 252 13.04 -24.31 -4.34
CA VAL A 252 12.61 -24.82 -3.04
C VAL A 252 13.77 -25.57 -2.44
N ARG A 253 14.18 -25.14 -1.25
CA ARG A 253 15.36 -25.66 -0.55
C ARG A 253 15.15 -25.72 0.94
N MET A 254 16.02 -26.46 1.60
CA MET A 254 16.14 -26.47 3.05
C MET A 254 17.23 -25.52 3.50
N ASN A 255 16.94 -24.69 4.49
CA ASN A 255 17.97 -23.90 5.15
C ASN A 255 18.57 -24.66 6.34
N SER A 256 19.67 -24.12 6.88
CA SER A 256 20.38 -24.64 8.05
C SER A 256 19.48 -24.84 9.29
N ALA A 257 18.34 -24.18 9.37
CA ALA A 257 17.36 -24.29 10.45
C ALA A 257 16.28 -25.37 10.21
N ASN A 258 16.48 -26.26 9.24
CA ASN A 258 15.52 -27.30 8.85
C ASN A 258 14.12 -26.73 8.51
N ARG A 259 14.08 -25.60 7.79
CA ARG A 259 12.86 -25.02 7.23
C ARG A 259 12.91 -24.98 5.71
N LEU A 260 11.75 -25.22 5.10
CA LEU A 260 11.54 -24.94 3.68
C LEU A 260 11.69 -23.44 3.44
N THR A 261 12.55 -23.09 2.50
CA THR A 261 12.73 -21.76 1.96
C THR A 261 12.39 -21.82 0.49
N VAL A 262 11.44 -20.99 0.08
CA VAL A 262 11.11 -20.80 -1.33
C VAL A 262 11.74 -19.47 -1.77
N VAL A 263 12.56 -19.51 -2.80
CA VAL A 263 13.26 -18.35 -3.33
C VAL A 263 12.78 -18.13 -4.75
N ASN A 264 12.29 -16.93 -5.04
CA ASN A 264 12.04 -16.53 -6.41
C ASN A 264 13.33 -16.03 -7.06
N ALA A 265 13.80 -16.71 -8.10
CA ALA A 265 14.98 -16.34 -8.86
C ALA A 265 14.55 -15.81 -10.24
N LEU A 266 14.87 -14.54 -10.47
CA LEU A 266 14.47 -13.75 -11.62
C LEU A 266 15.50 -12.65 -11.87
N ASN A 267 15.45 -12.04 -13.06
CA ASN A 267 16.29 -10.89 -13.35
C ASN A 267 15.79 -9.66 -12.56
N ILE A 268 16.67 -8.66 -12.44
CA ILE A 268 16.41 -7.49 -11.60
C ILE A 268 15.20 -6.68 -12.09
N GLU A 269 14.96 -6.59 -13.39
CA GLU A 269 13.85 -5.81 -13.94
C GLU A 269 12.50 -6.46 -13.63
N ASP A 270 12.39 -7.77 -13.77
CA ASP A 270 11.18 -8.52 -13.36
C ASP A 270 10.97 -8.49 -11.84
N TYR A 271 12.05 -8.44 -11.05
CA TYR A 271 11.96 -8.22 -9.60
C TYR A 271 11.35 -6.85 -9.29
N LEU A 272 11.82 -5.80 -9.97
CA LEU A 272 11.34 -4.44 -9.76
C LEU A 272 9.88 -4.24 -10.12
N ARG A 273 9.35 -4.96 -11.12
CA ARG A 273 7.91 -4.95 -11.45
C ARG A 273 7.03 -5.41 -10.29
N GLY A 274 7.55 -6.31 -9.45
CA GLY A 274 6.88 -6.73 -8.21
C GLY A 274 7.27 -5.90 -6.97
N VAL A 275 8.20 -4.95 -7.07
CA VAL A 275 8.62 -4.07 -5.96
C VAL A 275 8.03 -2.69 -6.06
N VAL A 276 8.27 -1.99 -7.17
CA VAL A 276 7.88 -0.60 -7.38
C VAL A 276 6.41 -0.34 -7.05
N PRO A 277 5.43 -1.13 -7.54
CA PRO A 277 4.02 -0.87 -7.23
C PRO A 277 3.63 -1.11 -5.77
N ASN A 278 4.42 -1.85 -4.99
CA ASN A 278 4.15 -2.10 -3.58
C ASN A 278 4.88 -1.11 -2.65
N GLU A 279 5.92 -0.45 -3.16
CA GLU A 279 6.63 0.62 -2.48
C GLU A 279 5.97 1.98 -2.70
N LEU A 280 5.63 2.28 -3.95
CA LEU A 280 4.88 3.47 -4.33
C LEU A 280 3.71 3.04 -5.23
N SER A 281 2.53 2.90 -4.63
CA SER A 281 1.33 2.41 -5.34
C SER A 281 0.95 3.33 -6.50
N PRO A 282 0.96 2.85 -7.76
CA PRO A 282 0.57 3.65 -8.90
C PRO A 282 -0.93 3.98 -8.91
N SER A 283 -1.76 3.24 -8.17
CA SER A 283 -3.19 3.58 -8.01
C SER A 283 -3.40 4.80 -7.11
N SER A 284 -2.55 4.96 -6.09
CA SER A 284 -2.63 6.10 -5.16
C SER A 284 -1.73 7.26 -5.58
N PHE A 285 -0.64 6.96 -6.29
CA PHE A 285 0.41 7.90 -6.68
C PHE A 285 0.75 7.76 -8.17
N PRO A 286 -0.17 8.07 -9.10
CA PRO A 286 -0.03 7.81 -10.53
C PRO A 286 0.91 8.79 -11.25
N GLN A 287 2.14 8.97 -10.78
CA GLN A 287 3.14 9.87 -11.39
C GLN A 287 4.37 9.10 -11.85
N ILE A 288 4.61 9.12 -13.16
CA ILE A 288 5.66 8.33 -13.80
C ILE A 288 7.06 8.69 -13.30
N GLU A 289 7.35 9.99 -13.08
CA GLU A 289 8.67 10.43 -12.64
C GLU A 289 8.98 9.99 -11.19
N ALA A 290 7.97 9.95 -10.32
CA ALA A 290 8.12 9.39 -8.97
C ALA A 290 8.36 7.88 -9.00
N LEU A 291 7.62 7.15 -9.84
CA LEU A 291 7.80 5.71 -10.02
C LEU A 291 9.16 5.36 -10.63
N LYS A 292 9.70 6.20 -11.53
CA LYS A 292 11.06 6.06 -12.07
C LYS A 292 12.12 6.28 -10.99
N ALA A 293 11.96 7.31 -10.15
CA ALA A 293 12.86 7.54 -9.02
C ALA A 293 12.84 6.35 -8.04
N GLN A 294 11.65 5.83 -7.73
CA GLN A 294 11.49 4.61 -6.93
C GLN A 294 12.15 3.40 -7.58
N ALA A 295 12.02 3.22 -8.91
CA ALA A 295 12.65 2.11 -9.64
C ALA A 295 14.18 2.14 -9.56
N VAL A 296 14.79 3.31 -9.80
CA VAL A 296 16.26 3.49 -9.71
C VAL A 296 16.76 3.29 -8.28
N ALA A 297 16.08 3.88 -7.29
CA ALA A 297 16.42 3.69 -5.88
C ALA A 297 16.30 2.20 -5.49
N ALA A 298 15.21 1.54 -5.87
CA ALA A 298 14.98 0.12 -5.62
C ALA A 298 16.03 -0.77 -6.29
N ARG A 299 16.38 -0.51 -7.55
CA ARG A 299 17.41 -1.25 -8.30
C ARG A 299 18.76 -1.12 -7.62
N THR A 300 19.14 0.12 -7.30
CA THR A 300 20.41 0.43 -6.63
C THR A 300 20.48 -0.28 -5.28
N TYR A 301 19.41 -0.21 -4.50
CA TYR A 301 19.32 -0.87 -3.21
C TYR A 301 19.42 -2.40 -3.33
N ALA A 302 18.70 -3.02 -4.26
CA ALA A 302 18.73 -4.45 -4.50
C ALA A 302 20.14 -4.92 -4.89
N LEU A 303 20.77 -4.25 -5.85
CA LEU A 303 22.12 -4.57 -6.32
C LEU A 303 23.19 -4.36 -5.25
N LYS A 304 23.07 -3.29 -4.45
CA LYS A 304 24.00 -3.02 -3.33
C LYS A 304 23.94 -4.11 -2.25
N ASN A 305 22.80 -4.77 -2.11
CA ASN A 305 22.50 -5.68 -1.00
C ASN A 305 22.31 -7.15 -1.44
N LEU A 306 22.84 -7.55 -2.61
CA LEU A 306 22.85 -8.95 -3.05
C LEU A 306 23.62 -9.86 -2.07
N GLY A 307 23.36 -11.17 -2.13
CA GLY A 307 23.98 -12.16 -1.24
C GLY A 307 23.63 -11.97 0.24
N GLY A 308 22.50 -11.32 0.54
CA GLY A 308 22.22 -10.87 1.88
C GLY A 308 21.81 -11.94 2.88
N PHE A 309 21.40 -13.11 2.41
CA PHE A 309 20.84 -14.15 3.25
C PHE A 309 21.42 -15.52 2.90
N GLU A 310 21.22 -16.47 3.80
CA GLU A 310 21.61 -17.86 3.56
C GLU A 310 20.81 -18.44 2.39
N GLY A 311 21.40 -18.36 1.20
CA GLY A 311 20.85 -18.98 0.00
C GLY A 311 19.95 -18.17 -0.89
N PHE A 312 19.81 -16.88 -0.62
CA PHE A 312 19.06 -15.95 -1.44
C PHE A 312 19.58 -14.53 -1.24
N ASP A 313 19.38 -13.69 -2.24
CA ASP A 313 19.98 -12.34 -2.25
C ASP A 313 19.17 -11.33 -1.43
N ILE A 314 17.85 -11.36 -1.63
CA ILE A 314 16.90 -10.37 -1.12
C ILE A 314 15.62 -11.05 -0.64
N CYS A 315 15.09 -10.56 0.47
CA CYS A 315 13.81 -10.99 0.99
C CYS A 315 12.66 -10.25 0.30
N SER A 316 11.44 -10.78 0.41
CA SER A 316 10.24 -10.20 -0.20
C SER A 316 9.43 -9.26 0.70
N THR A 317 9.98 -8.85 1.84
CA THR A 317 9.24 -8.10 2.88
C THR A 317 9.80 -6.70 3.03
N PRO A 318 9.09 -5.73 3.65
CA PRO A 318 9.58 -4.35 3.87
C PRO A 318 10.96 -4.24 4.53
N MET A 319 11.41 -5.33 5.16
CA MET A 319 12.80 -5.62 5.52
C MET A 319 13.85 -5.19 4.50
N CYS A 320 13.57 -5.56 3.26
CA CYS A 320 14.37 -5.24 2.11
C CYS A 320 13.58 -4.24 1.30
N GLN A 321 12.57 -4.78 0.61
CA GLN A 321 11.62 -4.10 -0.23
C GLN A 321 10.37 -4.96 -0.31
N VAL A 322 9.21 -4.35 -0.42
CA VAL A 322 7.95 -5.09 -0.53
C VAL A 322 7.87 -5.74 -1.91
N TYR A 323 8.01 -7.07 -1.98
CA TYR A 323 7.95 -7.83 -3.24
C TYR A 323 6.76 -8.79 -3.24
N GLU A 324 5.77 -8.49 -4.06
CA GLU A 324 4.50 -9.25 -4.14
C GLU A 324 4.37 -10.10 -5.41
N GLY A 325 5.45 -10.19 -6.17
CA GLY A 325 5.49 -10.94 -7.43
C GLY A 325 4.63 -10.33 -8.53
N ALA A 326 4.36 -11.15 -9.55
CA ALA A 326 3.69 -10.77 -10.78
C ALA A 326 2.20 -10.40 -10.61
N SER A 327 1.61 -10.75 -9.46
CA SER A 327 0.21 -10.39 -9.15
C SER A 327 0.02 -8.90 -8.87
N SER A 328 1.10 -8.19 -8.52
CA SER A 328 1.07 -6.77 -8.16
C SER A 328 1.56 -5.83 -9.26
N GLU A 329 1.93 -6.39 -10.42
CA GLU A 329 2.43 -5.62 -11.57
C GLU A 329 1.37 -4.64 -12.06
N HIS A 330 1.83 -3.48 -12.50
CA HIS A 330 0.96 -2.41 -12.96
C HIS A 330 1.61 -1.69 -14.13
N VAL A 331 0.82 -1.43 -15.18
CA VAL A 331 1.31 -0.89 -16.46
C VAL A 331 2.16 0.37 -16.27
N LEU A 332 1.76 1.28 -15.38
CA LEU A 332 2.50 2.52 -15.11
C LEU A 332 3.85 2.28 -14.42
N SER A 333 3.93 1.39 -13.42
CA SER A 333 5.19 1.08 -12.75
C SER A 333 6.11 0.23 -13.63
N ASP A 334 5.55 -0.68 -14.42
CA ASP A 334 6.31 -1.50 -15.37
C ASP A 334 6.97 -0.64 -16.44
N ARG A 335 6.25 0.39 -16.91
CA ARG A 335 6.80 1.42 -17.79
C ARG A 335 7.93 2.19 -17.11
N ALA A 336 7.78 2.57 -15.83
CA ALA A 336 8.85 3.26 -15.09
C ALA A 336 10.11 2.40 -14.95
N VAL A 337 9.96 1.11 -14.67
CA VAL A 337 11.05 0.14 -14.62
C VAL A 337 11.75 0.04 -15.97
N ALA A 338 10.99 -0.14 -17.06
CA ALA A 338 11.54 -0.25 -18.42
C ALA A 338 12.24 1.04 -18.89
N GLU A 339 11.67 2.22 -18.65
CA GLU A 339 12.29 3.50 -19.04
C GLU A 339 13.55 3.84 -18.24
N THR A 340 13.80 3.16 -17.12
CA THR A 340 14.99 3.31 -16.27
C THR A 340 15.86 2.05 -16.23
N GLU A 341 15.72 1.16 -17.22
CA GLU A 341 16.45 -0.11 -17.26
C GLU A 341 17.97 0.11 -17.12
N GLY A 342 18.57 -0.63 -16.19
CA GLY A 342 20.01 -0.56 -15.87
C GLY A 342 20.46 0.71 -15.15
N GLU A 343 19.59 1.69 -14.89
CA GLU A 343 19.99 2.93 -14.20
C GLU A 343 20.09 2.73 -12.69
N VAL A 344 21.22 3.17 -12.13
CA VAL A 344 21.58 3.08 -10.70
C VAL A 344 22.19 4.38 -10.19
N ALA A 345 22.10 4.60 -8.87
CA ALA A 345 22.73 5.73 -8.19
C ALA A 345 24.11 5.34 -7.62
N LEU A 346 25.13 6.16 -7.94
CA LEU A 346 26.52 5.93 -7.57
C LEU A 346 27.07 7.11 -6.77
N TYR A 347 27.94 6.83 -5.81
CA TYR A 347 28.75 7.84 -5.11
C TYR A 347 30.22 7.43 -5.16
N GLY A 348 31.07 8.25 -5.76
CA GLY A 348 32.48 7.90 -5.96
C GLY A 348 32.68 6.65 -6.83
N GLY A 349 31.78 6.39 -7.79
CA GLY A 349 31.82 5.23 -8.68
C GLY A 349 31.19 3.95 -8.12
N GLU A 350 30.87 3.91 -6.83
CA GLU A 350 30.32 2.76 -6.12
C GLU A 350 28.80 2.88 -5.92
N LEU A 351 28.08 1.75 -5.90
CA LEU A 351 26.65 1.71 -5.58
C LEU A 351 26.41 2.28 -4.18
N ILE A 352 25.46 3.23 -4.09
CA ILE A 352 25.00 3.75 -2.79
C ILE A 352 24.11 2.74 -2.07
N ASN A 353 23.98 2.86 -0.75
CA ASN A 353 22.87 2.24 -0.06
C ASN A 353 21.64 3.16 -0.17
N ALA A 354 20.85 2.99 -1.24
CA ALA A 354 19.69 3.83 -1.58
C ALA A 354 18.49 3.59 -0.63
N LEU A 355 18.63 4.01 0.63
CA LEU A 355 17.54 3.94 1.62
C LEU A 355 16.38 4.86 1.23
N TYR A 356 15.17 4.47 1.57
CA TYR A 356 13.96 5.27 1.32
C TYR A 356 12.92 5.04 2.42
N THR A 357 12.06 6.04 2.64
CA THR A 357 11.04 6.05 3.69
C THR A 357 9.69 6.47 3.10
N SER A 358 8.59 5.92 3.60
CA SER A 358 7.24 6.22 3.09
C SER A 358 6.92 7.70 3.12
N THR A 359 6.91 8.30 4.32
CA THR A 359 6.59 9.71 4.53
C THR A 359 7.59 10.29 5.51
N CYS A 360 8.30 11.36 5.16
CA CYS A 360 9.36 11.91 5.99
C CYS A 360 8.87 12.92 7.03
N GLY A 361 7.63 13.42 6.91
CA GLY A 361 7.07 14.41 7.83
C GLY A 361 7.63 15.82 7.63
N GLY A 362 8.10 16.13 6.41
CA GLY A 362 8.64 17.43 6.02
C GLY A 362 10.16 17.50 5.86
N SER A 363 10.94 16.59 6.45
CA SER A 363 12.39 16.50 6.21
C SER A 363 12.96 15.12 6.51
N THR A 364 14.07 14.77 5.84
CA THR A 364 14.84 13.56 6.12
C THR A 364 15.89 13.81 7.20
N GLU A 365 16.49 12.75 7.74
CA GLU A 365 17.49 12.80 8.81
C GLU A 365 18.85 12.24 8.36
N TYR A 366 19.91 12.60 9.09
CA TYR A 366 21.21 11.95 9.01
C TYR A 366 21.09 10.44 9.23
N SER A 367 21.71 9.65 8.34
CA SER A 367 21.76 8.20 8.48
C SER A 367 22.31 7.74 9.84
N GLU A 368 23.35 8.40 10.33
CA GLU A 368 24.07 8.10 11.58
C GLU A 368 23.30 8.48 12.85
N LYS A 369 22.22 9.26 12.73
CA LYS A 369 21.32 9.60 13.85
C LYS A 369 20.21 8.57 14.03
N ILE A 370 19.89 7.82 12.98
CA ILE A 370 18.84 6.80 12.98
C ILE A 370 19.45 5.39 13.03
N PHE A 371 20.56 5.18 12.35
CA PHE A 371 21.27 3.91 12.27
C PHE A 371 22.70 4.09 12.79
N GLU A 372 23.29 3.01 13.29
CA GLU A 372 24.68 3.00 13.72
C GLU A 372 25.65 2.94 12.53
N GLY A 373 26.88 3.40 12.76
CA GLY A 373 27.93 3.43 11.76
C GLY A 373 28.33 4.85 11.35
N LYS A 374 29.19 4.93 10.35
CA LYS A 374 29.64 6.20 9.79
C LYS A 374 28.53 6.77 8.91
N GLY A 375 28.33 8.09 9.01
CA GLY A 375 27.40 8.80 8.16
C GLY A 375 27.75 8.65 6.67
N ALA A 376 26.75 8.33 5.86
CA ALA A 376 26.92 8.34 4.41
C ALA A 376 26.79 9.78 3.87
N PRO A 377 27.73 10.28 3.06
CA PRO A 377 27.67 11.65 2.52
C PRO A 377 26.40 11.95 1.71
N TYR A 378 25.79 10.92 1.13
CA TYR A 378 24.56 10.98 0.31
C TYR A 378 23.28 10.67 1.10
N LEU A 379 23.34 10.43 2.43
CA LEU A 379 22.16 10.24 3.29
C LEU A 379 22.13 11.31 4.39
N ARG A 380 21.83 12.53 3.96
CA ARG A 380 21.82 13.74 4.78
C ARG A 380 20.38 14.27 4.93
N PRO A 381 20.12 15.16 5.91
CA PRO A 381 18.85 15.86 5.99
C PRO A 381 18.59 16.69 4.74
N VAL A 382 17.39 16.53 4.20
CA VAL A 382 16.89 17.24 3.03
C VAL A 382 15.47 17.67 3.34
N GLU A 383 15.19 18.94 3.06
CA GLU A 383 13.85 19.49 3.18
C GLU A 383 12.93 18.88 2.11
N CYS A 384 11.76 18.38 2.55
CA CYS A 384 10.74 17.83 1.67
C CYS A 384 9.73 18.93 1.33
N TYR A 385 10.23 20.05 0.79
CA TYR A 385 9.44 21.22 0.42
C TYR A 385 9.73 21.64 -1.03
N PRO A 386 8.81 22.35 -1.68
CA PRO A 386 9.09 22.93 -2.99
C PRO A 386 10.15 24.04 -2.87
N GLU A 387 11.06 24.13 -3.84
CA GLU A 387 12.09 25.19 -3.91
C GLU A 387 11.47 26.60 -4.07
N ALA A 388 10.28 26.67 -4.70
CA ALA A 388 9.47 27.87 -4.80
C ALA A 388 8.00 27.52 -4.52
N ASN A 389 7.36 28.33 -3.69
CA ASN A 389 5.93 28.21 -3.43
C ASN A 389 5.17 28.68 -4.68
N VAL A 390 4.74 27.72 -5.51
CA VAL A 390 3.79 28.02 -6.57
C VAL A 390 2.40 27.96 -5.96
N GLU A 391 1.90 29.14 -5.61
CA GLU A 391 0.54 29.35 -5.10
C GLU A 391 -0.40 29.62 -6.27
N TYR A 392 -1.48 28.86 -6.32
CA TYR A 392 -2.58 29.04 -7.26
C TYR A 392 -3.80 29.49 -6.48
N GLU A 393 -4.28 30.69 -6.80
CA GLU A 393 -5.46 31.25 -6.19
C GLU A 393 -6.64 31.08 -7.14
N ILE A 394 -7.66 30.35 -6.70
CA ILE A 394 -8.90 30.20 -7.45
C ILE A 394 -9.97 31.03 -6.75
N HIS A 395 -10.64 31.88 -7.53
CA HIS A 395 -11.71 32.76 -7.09
C HIS A 395 -13.05 32.26 -7.59
N SER A 396 -14.08 32.55 -6.80
CA SER A 396 -15.47 32.40 -7.15
C SER A 396 -16.17 33.74 -7.00
N ASP A 397 -16.83 34.18 -8.06
CA ASP A 397 -17.69 35.36 -8.04
C ASP A 397 -19.06 35.07 -7.37
N VAL A 398 -19.34 33.80 -7.07
CA VAL A 398 -20.54 33.40 -6.33
C VAL A 398 -20.38 33.77 -4.85
N THR A 399 -21.32 34.56 -4.34
CA THR A 399 -21.35 34.91 -2.91
C THR A 399 -21.45 33.67 -2.05
N ALA A 400 -20.51 33.49 -1.12
CA ALA A 400 -20.52 32.36 -0.20
C ALA A 400 -21.69 32.48 0.78
N VAL A 401 -22.42 31.39 0.96
CA VAL A 401 -23.52 31.27 1.93
C VAL A 401 -23.16 30.21 2.95
N GLU A 402 -23.33 30.50 4.23
CA GLU A 402 -23.13 29.54 5.32
C GLU A 402 -24.39 28.69 5.52
N ASP A 403 -24.65 27.78 4.57
CA ASP A 403 -25.76 26.83 4.65
C ASP A 403 -25.33 25.45 4.10
N PRO A 404 -25.62 24.33 4.79
CA PRO A 404 -25.29 22.99 4.30
C PRO A 404 -25.87 22.65 2.91
N ALA A 405 -26.99 23.27 2.54
CA ALA A 405 -27.65 23.09 1.24
C ALA A 405 -26.89 23.71 0.07
N ALA A 406 -25.93 24.61 0.32
CA ALA A 406 -25.26 25.38 -0.72
C ALA A 406 -24.55 24.47 -1.74
N ALA A 407 -23.94 23.37 -1.27
CA ALA A 407 -23.30 22.39 -2.13
C ALA A 407 -24.30 21.66 -3.03
N GLU A 408 -25.44 21.24 -2.48
CA GLU A 408 -26.50 20.53 -3.20
C GLU A 408 -27.08 21.41 -4.32
N LEU A 409 -27.39 22.67 -3.98
CA LEU A 409 -27.87 23.66 -4.96
C LEU A 409 -26.84 23.97 -6.04
N ALA A 410 -25.54 24.07 -5.70
CA ALA A 410 -24.49 24.29 -6.69
C ALA A 410 -24.40 23.14 -7.70
N VAL A 411 -24.46 21.89 -7.22
CA VAL A 411 -24.46 20.70 -8.09
C VAL A 411 -25.71 20.68 -8.98
N LEU A 412 -26.90 20.83 -8.40
CA LEU A 412 -28.16 20.81 -9.19
C LEU A 412 -28.22 21.93 -10.23
N ARG A 413 -27.76 23.14 -9.90
CA ARG A 413 -27.65 24.26 -10.87
C ARG A 413 -26.67 23.96 -11.99
N SER A 414 -25.49 23.42 -11.68
CA SER A 414 -24.48 23.09 -12.69
C SER A 414 -24.97 22.05 -13.71
N LEU A 415 -25.92 21.21 -13.31
CA LEU A 415 -26.55 20.20 -14.16
C LEU A 415 -27.81 20.72 -14.89
N GLY A 416 -28.20 21.98 -14.68
CA GLY A 416 -29.40 22.58 -15.26
C GLY A 416 -30.71 22.03 -14.69
N VAL A 417 -30.70 21.45 -13.48
CA VAL A 417 -31.90 20.85 -12.86
C VAL A 417 -32.86 21.92 -12.34
N LEU A 418 -32.31 22.95 -11.71
CA LEU A 418 -33.06 24.07 -11.12
C LEU A 418 -32.17 25.30 -11.05
N ASP A 419 -32.78 26.47 -10.83
CA ASP A 419 -32.09 27.74 -10.59
C ASP A 419 -32.65 28.40 -9.33
N LEU A 420 -32.17 27.96 -8.17
CA LEU A 420 -32.55 28.48 -6.86
C LEU A 420 -31.34 28.96 -6.06
N SER A 421 -31.59 29.92 -5.17
CA SER A 421 -30.67 30.28 -4.09
C SER A 421 -31.13 29.67 -2.76
N VAL A 422 -30.26 29.73 -1.75
CA VAL A 422 -30.58 29.30 -0.38
C VAL A 422 -31.82 30.03 0.17
N ALA A 423 -32.02 31.31 -0.20
CA ALA A 423 -33.16 32.09 0.25
C ALA A 423 -34.52 31.53 -0.20
N ASN A 424 -34.55 30.77 -1.30
CA ASN A 424 -35.77 30.19 -1.85
C ASN A 424 -36.12 28.84 -1.22
N LEU A 425 -35.25 28.24 -0.40
CA LEU A 425 -35.43 26.86 0.11
C LEU A 425 -36.63 26.69 1.03
N ALA A 426 -37.03 27.74 1.75
CA ALA A 426 -38.18 27.72 2.65
C ALA A 426 -39.52 27.96 1.94
N GLU A 427 -39.51 28.32 0.66
CA GLU A 427 -40.73 28.58 -0.11
C GLU A 427 -41.50 27.26 -0.35
N PRO A 428 -42.85 27.31 -0.38
CA PRO A 428 -43.68 26.14 -0.68
C PRO A 428 -43.44 25.60 -2.10
N LEU A 429 -43.40 24.28 -2.24
CA LEU A 429 -43.30 23.60 -3.52
C LEU A 429 -44.66 23.58 -4.23
N THR A 430 -44.66 23.73 -5.55
CA THR A 430 -45.82 23.46 -6.41
C THR A 430 -45.63 22.18 -7.23
N SER A 431 -46.73 21.51 -7.61
CA SER A 431 -46.64 20.28 -8.41
C SER A 431 -45.97 20.50 -9.77
N ASP A 432 -46.17 21.66 -10.39
CA ASP A 432 -45.55 21.99 -11.68
C ASP A 432 -44.01 22.08 -11.53
N GLN A 433 -43.53 22.79 -10.50
CA GLN A 433 -42.10 22.83 -10.19
C GLN A 433 -41.54 21.43 -9.90
N ALA A 434 -42.27 20.63 -9.13
CA ALA A 434 -41.86 19.27 -8.79
C ALA A 434 -41.69 18.39 -10.04
N GLY A 435 -42.66 18.44 -10.96
CA GLY A 435 -42.59 17.74 -12.24
C GLY A 435 -41.43 18.24 -13.12
N MET A 436 -41.30 19.56 -13.28
CA MET A 436 -40.24 20.16 -14.10
C MET A 436 -38.83 19.82 -13.60
N TRP A 437 -38.57 19.92 -12.30
CA TRP A 437 -37.24 19.60 -11.74
C TRP A 437 -36.98 18.09 -11.75
N THR A 438 -38.00 17.26 -11.64
CA THR A 438 -37.86 15.80 -11.83
C THR A 438 -37.46 15.47 -13.26
N ASP A 439 -38.08 16.11 -14.25
CA ASP A 439 -37.73 15.94 -15.67
C ASP A 439 -36.29 16.39 -15.96
N ALA A 440 -35.90 17.52 -15.41
CA ALA A 440 -34.54 18.05 -15.56
C ALA A 440 -33.50 17.14 -14.87
N ALA A 441 -33.82 16.59 -13.68
CA ALA A 441 -32.97 15.62 -12.99
C ALA A 441 -32.79 14.32 -13.79
N LEU A 442 -33.86 13.82 -14.43
CA LEU A 442 -33.76 12.66 -15.33
C LEU A 442 -32.86 12.95 -16.55
N ALA A 443 -33.00 14.14 -17.13
CA ALA A 443 -32.16 14.57 -18.25
C ALA A 443 -30.68 14.65 -17.86
N ALA A 444 -30.39 15.18 -16.66
CA ALA A 444 -29.04 15.24 -16.10
C ALA A 444 -28.40 13.86 -15.90
N CYS A 445 -29.18 12.84 -15.53
CA CYS A 445 -28.73 11.45 -15.44
C CYS A 445 -28.80 10.67 -16.76
N HIS A 446 -29.02 11.34 -17.90
CA HIS A 446 -29.20 10.71 -19.21
C HIS A 446 -30.26 9.59 -19.26
N ARG A 447 -31.32 9.69 -18.43
CA ARG A 447 -32.39 8.69 -18.35
C ARG A 447 -33.61 9.12 -19.15
N LYS A 448 -34.23 8.18 -19.86
CA LYS A 448 -35.58 8.37 -20.39
C LYS A 448 -36.58 8.09 -19.27
N GLY A 449 -37.29 9.11 -18.83
CA GLY A 449 -38.33 8.95 -17.81
C GLY A 449 -39.45 8.02 -18.29
N VAL A 450 -40.04 7.28 -17.35
CA VAL A 450 -41.30 6.58 -17.59
C VAL A 450 -42.45 7.57 -17.47
N HIS A 451 -43.52 7.39 -18.24
CA HIS A 451 -44.71 8.22 -18.11
C HIS A 451 -45.40 7.90 -16.78
N ALA A 452 -45.55 8.89 -15.90
CA ALA A 452 -46.35 8.82 -14.69
C ALA A 452 -47.35 10.00 -14.70
N GLU A 453 -48.59 9.79 -14.27
CA GLU A 453 -49.57 10.88 -14.21
C GLU A 453 -49.14 11.93 -13.17
N ALA A 454 -49.27 13.21 -13.52
CA ALA A 454 -48.98 14.32 -12.63
C ALA A 454 -50.15 14.47 -11.63
N GLY A 455 -49.93 13.99 -10.40
CA GLY A 455 -50.88 14.09 -9.29
C GLY A 455 -50.54 15.22 -8.32
N ASP A 456 -50.95 15.05 -7.06
CA ASP A 456 -50.43 15.85 -5.95
C ASP A 456 -48.95 15.53 -5.77
N LEU A 457 -48.05 16.47 -6.07
CA LEU A 457 -46.60 16.28 -5.93
C LEU A 457 -46.03 17.14 -4.79
N VAL A 458 -46.90 17.72 -3.97
CA VAL A 458 -46.50 18.61 -2.88
C VAL A 458 -46.54 17.92 -1.52
N HIS A 459 -46.83 16.61 -1.46
CA HIS A 459 -46.74 15.80 -0.23
C HIS A 459 -45.77 14.63 -0.42
N LEU A 460 -45.18 14.17 0.70
CA LEU A 460 -44.05 13.21 0.69
C LEU A 460 -44.37 11.88 0.01
N ALA A 461 -45.52 11.28 0.31
CA ALA A 461 -45.88 9.96 -0.22
C ALA A 461 -46.03 9.97 -1.74
N PRO A 462 -46.88 10.84 -2.31
CA PRO A 462 -47.03 10.93 -3.76
C PRO A 462 -45.74 11.29 -4.50
N ILE A 463 -44.93 12.23 -3.99
CA ILE A 463 -43.67 12.58 -4.66
C ILE A 463 -42.65 11.44 -4.59
N ALA A 464 -42.60 10.68 -3.49
CA ALA A 464 -41.71 9.53 -3.36
C ALA A 464 -42.03 8.46 -4.42
N THR A 465 -43.30 8.11 -4.56
CA THR A 465 -43.78 7.17 -5.58
C THR A 465 -43.51 7.72 -6.98
N HIS A 466 -43.84 8.99 -7.24
CA HIS A 466 -43.59 9.64 -8.53
C HIS A 466 -42.11 9.60 -8.92
N LEU A 467 -41.20 9.98 -8.02
CA LEU A 467 -39.76 9.98 -8.30
C LEU A 467 -39.26 8.58 -8.65
N LEU A 468 -39.66 7.55 -7.89
CA LEU A 468 -39.28 6.17 -8.18
C LEU A 468 -39.80 5.71 -9.54
N ASP A 469 -41.05 6.01 -9.88
CA ASP A 469 -41.63 5.65 -11.16
C ASP A 469 -40.93 6.36 -12.32
N ARG A 470 -40.75 7.67 -12.22
CA ARG A 470 -40.08 8.48 -13.25
C ARG A 470 -38.65 8.02 -13.49
N PHE A 471 -37.90 7.64 -12.45
CA PHE A 471 -36.55 7.07 -12.57
C PHE A 471 -36.53 5.61 -13.05
N GLY A 472 -37.68 4.96 -13.19
CA GLY A 472 -37.82 3.56 -13.59
C GLY A 472 -37.40 2.59 -12.49
N TRP A 473 -37.63 2.96 -11.23
CA TRP A 473 -37.22 2.23 -10.02
C TRP A 473 -38.39 1.58 -9.29
N SER A 474 -39.59 1.56 -9.87
CA SER A 474 -40.75 0.84 -9.32
C SER A 474 -40.42 -0.64 -9.06
N GLU A 475 -39.71 -1.31 -9.98
CA GLU A 475 -39.28 -2.71 -9.77
C GLU A 475 -38.29 -2.86 -8.61
N LYS A 476 -37.42 -1.86 -8.38
CA LYS A 476 -36.50 -1.88 -7.21
C LYS A 476 -37.30 -1.80 -5.92
N ARG A 477 -38.26 -0.86 -5.83
CA ARG A 477 -39.17 -0.75 -4.69
C ARG A 477 -39.92 -2.07 -4.49
N ASP A 478 -40.58 -2.58 -5.53
CA ASP A 478 -41.47 -3.74 -5.41
C ASP A 478 -40.74 -5.05 -5.05
N ARG A 479 -39.46 -5.17 -5.40
CA ARG A 479 -38.66 -6.38 -5.11
C ARG A 479 -37.71 -6.27 -3.93
N LEU A 480 -37.28 -5.06 -3.58
CA LEU A 480 -36.25 -4.83 -2.57
C LEU A 480 -36.80 -4.19 -1.29
N ALA A 481 -37.96 -3.52 -1.34
CA ALA A 481 -38.64 -3.02 -0.15
C ALA A 481 -39.58 -4.10 0.40
N GLU A 482 -39.04 -5.02 1.20
CA GLU A 482 -39.84 -6.04 1.88
C GLU A 482 -40.82 -5.36 2.87
N PRO A 483 -42.13 -5.66 2.83
CA PRO A 483 -43.12 -5.02 3.70
C PRO A 483 -42.79 -5.08 5.20
N ARG A 484 -42.16 -6.17 5.67
CA ARG A 484 -41.73 -6.30 7.08
C ARG A 484 -40.57 -5.37 7.44
N ASP A 485 -39.66 -5.16 6.50
CA ASP A 485 -38.57 -4.21 6.70
C ASP A 485 -39.10 -2.78 6.68
N ALA A 486 -40.10 -2.49 5.83
CA ALA A 486 -40.79 -1.20 5.85
C ALA A 486 -41.48 -0.91 7.19
N GLU A 487 -42.00 -1.92 7.90
CA GLU A 487 -42.49 -1.75 9.27
C GLU A 487 -41.37 -1.34 10.23
N LEU A 488 -40.21 -1.99 10.16
CA LEU A 488 -39.06 -1.68 11.02
C LEU A 488 -38.46 -0.30 10.71
N VAL A 489 -38.24 -0.01 9.43
CA VAL A 489 -37.62 1.25 8.97
C VAL A 489 -38.49 2.45 9.31
N LEU A 490 -39.82 2.31 9.21
CA LEU A 490 -40.75 3.41 9.48
C LEU A 490 -41.21 3.48 10.95
N ALA A 491 -40.97 2.44 11.76
CA ALA A 491 -41.41 2.39 13.17
C ALA A 491 -41.03 3.61 14.03
N PRO A 492 -39.87 4.27 13.85
CA PRO A 492 -39.53 5.46 14.62
C PRO A 492 -40.42 6.69 14.34
N TYR A 493 -41.11 6.73 13.19
CA TYR A 493 -41.78 7.93 12.70
C TYR A 493 -43.29 7.83 12.86
N ALA A 494 -43.84 8.55 13.84
CA ALA A 494 -45.25 8.40 14.23
C ALA A 494 -46.22 8.76 13.09
N ASP A 495 -45.86 9.75 12.27
CA ASP A 495 -46.64 10.23 11.14
C ASP A 495 -46.63 9.26 9.94
N ALA A 496 -45.65 8.34 9.88
CA ALA A 496 -45.57 7.27 8.89
C ALA A 496 -46.66 6.20 9.04
N ALA A 497 -47.42 6.19 10.15
CA ALA A 497 -48.58 5.31 10.32
C ALA A 497 -49.71 5.60 9.30
N SER A 498 -49.74 6.81 8.75
CA SER A 498 -50.70 7.21 7.70
C SER A 498 -50.37 6.63 6.32
N LEU A 499 -49.15 6.13 6.12
CA LEU A 499 -48.68 5.56 4.86
C LEU A 499 -49.19 4.13 4.67
N VAL A 500 -49.82 3.86 3.52
CA VAL A 500 -50.36 2.54 3.17
C VAL A 500 -49.92 2.11 1.77
N GLY A 501 -49.96 0.81 1.52
CA GLY A 501 -49.73 0.24 0.18
C GLY A 501 -48.40 0.67 -0.45
N GLU A 502 -48.47 1.12 -1.70
CA GLU A 502 -47.32 1.50 -2.52
C GLU A 502 -46.54 2.68 -1.94
N ASP A 503 -47.23 3.72 -1.45
CA ASP A 503 -46.60 4.90 -0.85
C ASP A 503 -45.75 4.54 0.37
N ARG A 504 -46.23 3.59 1.18
CA ARG A 504 -45.47 3.08 2.33
C ARG A 504 -44.16 2.44 1.87
N LEU A 505 -44.20 1.61 0.83
CA LEU A 505 -43.02 0.95 0.30
C LEU A 505 -42.07 1.95 -0.37
N SER A 506 -42.59 2.93 -1.12
CA SER A 506 -41.80 4.00 -1.74
C SER A 506 -41.02 4.81 -0.70
N VAL A 507 -41.70 5.29 0.35
CA VAL A 507 -41.06 6.07 1.42
C VAL A 507 -40.05 5.22 2.20
N ALA A 508 -40.41 3.98 2.55
CA ALA A 508 -39.49 3.07 3.24
C ALA A 508 -38.24 2.77 2.41
N TYR A 509 -38.40 2.53 1.11
CA TYR A 509 -37.29 2.28 0.19
C TYR A 509 -36.34 3.48 0.13
N LEU A 510 -36.86 4.68 -0.14
CA LEU A 510 -36.03 5.90 -0.21
C LEU A 510 -35.30 6.17 1.11
N LEU A 511 -35.94 5.92 2.26
CA LEU A 511 -35.33 6.09 3.57
C LEU A 511 -34.22 5.05 3.81
N SER A 512 -34.44 3.79 3.43
CA SER A 512 -33.44 2.71 3.55
C SER A 512 -32.20 2.94 2.70
N GLU A 513 -32.37 3.52 1.51
CA GLU A 513 -31.29 3.89 0.58
C GLU A 513 -30.65 5.25 0.94
N LYS A 514 -31.09 5.90 2.03
CA LYS A 514 -30.64 7.24 2.47
C LYS A 514 -30.81 8.33 1.40
N ILE A 515 -31.79 8.14 0.52
CA ILE A 515 -32.23 9.12 -0.47
C ILE A 515 -33.21 10.10 0.18
N LEU A 516 -34.10 9.59 1.03
CA LEU A 516 -34.92 10.39 1.92
C LEU A 516 -34.21 10.47 3.28
N LEU A 517 -33.98 11.66 3.80
CA LEU A 517 -33.58 11.86 5.20
C LEU A 517 -34.81 12.17 6.06
N PRO A 518 -34.83 11.81 7.35
CA PRO A 518 -35.91 12.24 8.23
C PRO A 518 -35.81 13.75 8.54
N THR A 519 -36.93 14.37 8.89
CA THR A 519 -36.93 15.81 9.26
C THR A 519 -36.41 16.00 10.69
N ASP A 520 -36.74 15.07 11.59
CA ASP A 520 -36.17 14.93 12.93
C ASP A 520 -36.12 13.46 13.36
N GLU A 521 -35.80 13.18 14.63
CA GLU A 521 -35.69 11.79 15.14
C GLU A 521 -37.01 11.00 15.13
N SER A 522 -38.15 11.67 14.94
CA SER A 522 -39.50 11.13 15.14
C SER A 522 -40.53 11.47 14.06
N SER A 523 -40.18 12.31 13.08
CA SER A 523 -41.06 12.75 11.99
C SER A 523 -40.43 12.60 10.61
N LEU A 524 -41.28 12.33 9.61
CA LEU A 524 -40.97 12.47 8.18
C LEU A 524 -41.69 13.67 7.53
N ASP A 525 -42.58 14.32 8.26
CA ASP A 525 -43.54 15.34 7.83
C ASP A 525 -44.44 14.89 6.67
N VAL A 526 -45.01 13.68 6.78
CA VAL A 526 -45.81 13.04 5.71
C VAL A 526 -47.01 13.89 5.26
N GLN A 527 -47.64 14.60 6.20
CA GLN A 527 -48.92 15.32 5.99
C GLN A 527 -48.75 16.80 5.65
N THR A 528 -47.53 17.32 5.71
CA THR A 528 -47.25 18.74 5.47
C THR A 528 -46.88 18.95 4.01
N SER A 529 -47.34 20.05 3.41
CA SER A 529 -46.89 20.42 2.08
C SER A 529 -45.39 20.71 2.08
N LEU A 530 -44.69 20.13 1.12
CA LEU A 530 -43.24 20.19 1.00
C LEU A 530 -42.77 21.59 0.61
N THR A 531 -41.57 21.92 1.06
CA THR A 531 -40.83 23.12 0.61
C THR A 531 -39.85 22.75 -0.49
N HIS A 532 -39.29 23.76 -1.17
CA HIS A 532 -38.19 23.56 -2.12
C HIS A 532 -37.03 22.78 -1.48
N ARG A 533 -36.69 23.03 -0.20
CA ARG A 533 -35.65 22.29 0.53
C ARG A 533 -35.83 20.79 0.45
N ARG A 534 -37.06 20.30 0.63
CA ARG A 534 -37.32 18.86 0.69
C ARG A 534 -37.11 18.18 -0.66
N LEU A 535 -37.55 18.83 -1.73
CA LEU A 535 -37.36 18.30 -3.07
C LEU A 535 -35.89 18.41 -3.53
N VAL A 536 -35.19 19.48 -3.18
CA VAL A 536 -33.75 19.65 -3.46
C VAL A 536 -32.92 18.50 -2.88
N ASP A 537 -33.15 18.16 -1.60
CA ASP A 537 -32.44 17.06 -0.93
C ASP A 537 -32.72 15.70 -1.61
N LEU A 538 -34.00 15.42 -1.91
CA LEU A 538 -34.42 14.22 -2.62
C LEU A 538 -33.79 14.10 -4.01
N LEU A 539 -33.87 15.16 -4.83
CA LEU A 539 -33.34 15.15 -6.20
C LEU A 539 -31.82 15.03 -6.20
N TYR A 540 -31.12 15.76 -5.32
CA TYR A 540 -29.67 15.66 -5.19
C TYR A 540 -29.24 14.22 -4.88
N ARG A 541 -29.85 13.59 -3.87
CA ARG A 541 -29.52 12.20 -3.48
C ARG A 541 -29.92 11.19 -4.54
N LEU A 542 -31.07 11.38 -5.21
CA LEU A 542 -31.48 10.53 -6.33
C LEU A 542 -30.46 10.57 -7.46
N ILE A 543 -29.99 11.76 -7.83
CA ILE A 543 -28.96 11.93 -8.86
C ILE A 543 -27.67 11.21 -8.43
N LEU A 544 -27.19 11.45 -7.20
CA LEU A 544 -25.98 10.76 -6.70
C LEU A 544 -26.10 9.24 -6.74
N THR A 545 -27.26 8.69 -6.39
CA THR A 545 -27.51 7.24 -6.42
C THR A 545 -27.69 6.69 -7.83
N ALA A 546 -28.26 7.48 -8.74
CA ALA A 546 -28.48 7.07 -10.13
C ALA A 546 -27.19 7.14 -10.96
N GLU A 547 -26.50 8.28 -10.92
CA GLU A 547 -25.27 8.58 -11.63
C GLU A 547 -24.58 9.76 -10.95
N ASP A 548 -23.61 9.49 -10.06
CA ASP A 548 -22.88 10.55 -9.36
C ASP A 548 -22.11 11.43 -10.37
N PRO A 549 -22.49 12.71 -10.54
CA PRO A 549 -21.88 13.60 -11.51
C PRO A 549 -20.49 14.10 -11.04
N ARG A 550 -20.14 13.87 -9.76
CA ARG A 550 -18.89 14.33 -9.18
C ARG A 550 -17.75 13.45 -9.66
N ARG A 551 -16.77 14.08 -10.30
CA ARG A 551 -15.53 13.46 -10.75
C ARG A 551 -14.44 13.73 -9.73
N ALA A 552 -13.55 12.77 -9.51
CA ALA A 552 -12.39 12.94 -8.63
C ALA A 552 -11.10 13.13 -9.44
N GLY A 553 -10.16 13.87 -8.86
CA GLY A 553 -8.83 14.05 -9.46
C GLY A 553 -7.83 14.67 -8.48
N THR A 554 -6.63 14.94 -8.97
CA THR A 554 -5.60 15.68 -8.24
C THR A 554 -5.33 17.01 -8.94
N PHE A 555 -5.45 18.10 -8.21
CA PHE A 555 -5.11 19.43 -8.71
C PHE A 555 -3.62 19.52 -9.03
N LEU A 556 -3.27 20.06 -10.20
CA LEU A 556 -1.87 20.29 -10.59
C LEU A 556 -1.52 21.77 -10.60
N ARG A 557 -2.32 22.57 -11.31
CA ARG A 557 -2.15 24.01 -11.48
C ARG A 557 -3.42 24.68 -11.99
N ALA A 558 -3.52 25.99 -11.86
CA ALA A 558 -4.57 26.80 -12.46
C ALA A 558 -3.97 28.02 -13.19
N GLY A 559 -4.61 28.42 -14.28
CA GLY A 559 -4.49 29.76 -14.87
C GLY A 559 -5.65 30.65 -14.39
N GLU A 560 -5.84 31.80 -15.06
CA GLU A 560 -6.96 32.71 -14.73
C GLU A 560 -8.34 32.10 -15.03
N LYS A 561 -8.44 31.23 -16.04
CA LYS A 561 -9.71 30.67 -16.53
C LYS A 561 -9.68 29.16 -16.74
N ASP A 562 -8.58 28.51 -16.36
CA ASP A 562 -8.41 27.07 -16.56
C ASP A 562 -7.80 26.39 -15.34
N ILE A 563 -8.05 25.08 -15.27
CA ILE A 563 -7.56 24.20 -14.22
C ILE A 563 -7.02 22.93 -14.85
N GLN A 564 -5.83 22.52 -14.41
CA GLN A 564 -5.23 21.25 -14.80
C GLN A 564 -5.38 20.23 -13.68
N ILE A 565 -5.94 19.08 -14.05
CA ILE A 565 -6.33 18.02 -13.14
C ILE A 565 -5.70 16.71 -13.65
N ALA A 566 -4.96 16.02 -12.78
CA ALA A 566 -4.54 14.65 -13.01
C ALA A 566 -5.70 13.68 -12.71
N ILE A 567 -5.99 12.79 -13.64
CA ILE A 567 -7.01 11.74 -13.55
C ILE A 567 -6.34 10.41 -13.90
N GLY A 568 -6.01 9.63 -12.87
CA GLY A 568 -5.13 8.47 -13.06
C GLY A 568 -3.77 8.93 -13.62
N ALA A 569 -3.33 8.31 -14.72
CA ALA A 569 -2.07 8.66 -15.38
C ALA A 569 -2.19 9.84 -16.37
N ASP A 570 -3.40 10.28 -16.67
CA ASP A 570 -3.66 11.33 -17.66
C ASP A 570 -3.77 12.70 -16.99
N THR A 571 -3.40 13.74 -17.73
CA THR A 571 -3.64 15.14 -17.34
C THR A 571 -4.68 15.75 -18.27
N LYS A 572 -5.71 16.36 -17.70
CA LYS A 572 -6.73 17.12 -18.45
C LYS A 572 -6.74 18.57 -18.02
N THR A 573 -7.01 19.44 -18.98
CA THR A 573 -7.23 20.87 -18.74
C THR A 573 -8.71 21.16 -18.99
N TYR A 574 -9.37 21.79 -18.02
CA TYR A 574 -10.74 22.26 -18.14
C TYR A 574 -10.79 23.77 -17.99
N ARG A 575 -11.79 24.42 -18.58
CA ARG A 575 -12.11 25.81 -18.24
C ARG A 575 -12.84 25.87 -16.92
N LEU A 576 -12.67 26.96 -16.20
CA LEU A 576 -13.48 27.32 -15.03
C LEU A 576 -14.71 28.08 -15.51
N SER A 577 -15.89 27.71 -15.00
CA SER A 577 -17.14 28.41 -15.29
C SER A 577 -17.16 29.80 -14.64
N GLU A 578 -17.87 30.75 -15.24
CA GLU A 578 -18.04 32.11 -14.66
C GLU A 578 -18.83 32.08 -13.34
N ASP A 579 -19.68 31.08 -13.15
CA ASP A 579 -20.47 30.82 -11.93
C ASP A 579 -19.86 29.72 -11.03
N LEU A 580 -18.54 29.51 -11.12
CA LEU A 580 -17.82 28.51 -10.34
C LEU A 580 -18.16 28.61 -8.86
N SER A 581 -18.67 27.52 -8.27
CA SER A 581 -18.87 27.41 -6.82
C SER A 581 -17.74 26.60 -6.17
N LEU A 582 -17.06 27.19 -5.19
CA LEU A 582 -15.94 26.57 -4.48
C LEU A 582 -16.35 26.06 -3.10
N PHE A 583 -15.88 24.87 -2.72
CA PHE A 583 -16.17 24.26 -1.43
C PHE A 583 -14.91 23.63 -0.81
N ASP A 584 -14.75 23.76 0.51
CA ASP A 584 -13.87 22.86 1.26
C ASP A 584 -14.56 21.50 1.44
N MET A 585 -13.84 20.42 1.19
CA MET A 585 -14.28 19.05 1.50
C MET A 585 -14.22 18.83 3.02
N GLN A 586 -15.32 19.16 3.68
CA GLN A 586 -15.64 18.87 5.08
C GLN A 586 -17.03 18.23 5.12
N ASP A 587 -17.45 17.74 6.28
CA ASP A 587 -18.80 17.20 6.47
C ASP A 587 -19.54 18.05 7.52
N PRO A 588 -20.48 18.94 7.11
CA PRO A 588 -20.89 19.23 5.74
C PRO A 588 -19.88 20.12 4.96
N PRO A 589 -19.93 20.15 3.60
CA PRO A 589 -19.05 20.99 2.80
C PRO A 589 -19.27 22.48 3.07
N ARG A 590 -18.19 23.26 3.11
CA ARG A 590 -18.26 24.71 3.38
C ARG A 590 -17.93 25.53 2.14
N GLN A 591 -18.86 26.40 1.72
CA GLN A 591 -18.65 27.25 0.55
C GLN A 591 -17.55 28.30 0.80
N ARG A 592 -16.75 28.57 -0.23
CA ARG A 592 -15.68 29.57 -0.25
C ARG A 592 -15.80 30.48 -1.46
N GLN A 593 -15.30 31.70 -1.33
CA GLN A 593 -15.09 32.60 -2.48
C GLN A 593 -13.66 32.53 -3.01
N ARG A 594 -12.75 31.97 -2.21
CA ARG A 594 -11.33 31.88 -2.54
C ARG A 594 -10.75 30.61 -1.94
N CYS A 595 -9.93 29.90 -2.71
CA CYS A 595 -9.04 28.87 -2.20
C CYS A 595 -7.60 29.07 -2.71
N ILE A 596 -6.63 28.67 -1.90
CA ILE A 596 -5.20 28.70 -2.23
C ILE A 596 -4.72 27.25 -2.33
N LEU A 597 -4.22 26.88 -3.50
CA LEU A 597 -3.75 25.54 -3.83
C LEU A 597 -2.28 25.60 -4.25
N PHE A 598 -1.57 24.48 -4.11
CA PHE A 598 -0.12 24.41 -4.41
C PHE A 598 0.27 23.20 -5.25
N GLY A 599 -0.72 22.45 -5.76
CA GLY A 599 -0.51 21.20 -6.47
C GLY A 599 -0.50 19.99 -5.53
N GLY A 600 -1.17 18.92 -5.96
CA GLY A 600 -1.30 17.65 -5.23
C GLY A 600 -2.52 17.52 -4.33
N GLU A 601 -3.34 18.56 -4.19
CA GLU A 601 -4.61 18.50 -3.47
C GLU A 601 -5.58 17.53 -4.18
N ARG A 602 -6.27 16.69 -3.40
CA ARG A 602 -7.40 15.92 -3.94
C ARG A 602 -8.57 16.86 -4.12
N ILE A 603 -9.24 16.73 -5.25
CA ILE A 603 -10.40 17.53 -5.61
C ILE A 603 -11.53 16.64 -6.08
N GLN A 604 -12.77 17.09 -5.87
CA GLN A 604 -13.93 16.62 -6.60
C GLN A 604 -14.50 17.78 -7.41
N TYR A 605 -15.01 17.52 -8.60
CA TYR A 605 -15.54 18.57 -9.47
C TYR A 605 -16.74 18.08 -10.27
N VAL A 606 -17.62 19.01 -10.64
CA VAL A 606 -18.76 18.77 -11.51
C VAL A 606 -18.61 19.66 -12.75
N LEU A 607 -18.84 19.06 -13.93
CA LEU A 607 -18.87 19.79 -15.19
C LEU A 607 -20.30 20.23 -15.51
N ASN A 608 -20.44 21.42 -16.08
CA ASN A 608 -21.70 21.87 -16.66
C ASN A 608 -21.89 21.31 -18.09
N ASP A 609 -22.99 21.71 -18.75
CA ASP A 609 -23.34 21.36 -20.13
C ASP A 609 -22.33 21.83 -21.20
N ARG A 610 -21.42 22.74 -20.84
CA ARG A 610 -20.34 23.26 -21.69
C ARG A 610 -18.99 22.59 -21.44
N ASP A 611 -18.94 21.51 -20.65
CA ASP A 611 -17.71 20.83 -20.21
C ASP A 611 -16.76 21.73 -19.39
N GLU A 612 -17.30 22.74 -18.71
CA GLU A 612 -16.56 23.65 -17.82
C GLU A 612 -16.74 23.25 -16.35
N VAL A 613 -15.73 23.42 -15.52
CA VAL A 613 -15.81 23.13 -14.08
C VAL A 613 -16.67 24.20 -13.42
N ALA A 614 -17.88 23.82 -13.02
CA ALA A 614 -18.86 24.71 -12.38
C ALA A 614 -18.93 24.53 -10.87
N VAL A 615 -18.54 23.35 -10.36
CA VAL A 615 -18.41 23.12 -8.92
C VAL A 615 -17.06 22.47 -8.64
N LEU A 616 -16.33 23.00 -7.65
CA LEU A 616 -15.04 22.46 -7.23
C LEU A 616 -15.02 22.30 -5.70
N PHE A 617 -14.84 21.06 -5.26
CA PHE A 617 -14.60 20.68 -3.88
C PHE A 617 -13.11 20.40 -3.69
N VAL A 618 -12.51 21.01 -2.67
CA VAL A 618 -11.07 20.95 -2.42
C VAL A 618 -10.78 20.31 -1.07
N GLU A 619 -9.87 19.33 -1.04
CA GLU A 619 -9.32 18.84 0.22
C GLU A 619 -8.23 19.78 0.69
N SER A 620 -8.50 20.52 1.77
CA SER A 620 -7.50 21.35 2.43
C SER A 620 -6.40 20.46 3.05
N LEU A 621 -5.18 20.52 2.51
CA LEU A 621 -4.03 19.78 3.03
C LEU A 621 -3.20 20.60 4.03
N PRO A 622 -2.64 19.98 5.08
CA PRO A 622 -1.88 20.70 6.10
C PRO A 622 -0.46 21.07 5.65
N GLY A 623 -0.24 22.33 5.28
CA GLY A 623 1.08 22.91 5.04
C GLY A 623 1.62 22.69 3.63
N LEU A 624 2.93 22.89 3.43
CA LEU A 624 3.56 22.98 2.09
C LEU A 624 4.43 21.78 1.71
N ALA A 625 4.61 20.82 2.61
CA ALA A 625 5.53 19.70 2.38
C ALA A 625 5.09 18.87 1.16
N ASN A 626 6.06 18.35 0.40
CA ASN A 626 5.79 17.50 -0.76
C ASN A 626 5.09 16.18 -0.37
N ASP A 627 5.20 15.75 0.90
CA ASP A 627 4.59 14.54 1.43
C ASP A 627 3.26 14.76 2.18
N ARG A 628 2.71 15.99 2.15
CA ARG A 628 1.48 16.37 2.88
C ARG A 628 0.20 15.63 2.46
N SER A 629 0.19 15.04 1.26
CA SER A 629 -0.92 14.22 0.76
C SER A 629 -0.94 12.82 1.39
N SER A 630 0.11 12.44 2.13
CA SER A 630 0.14 11.19 2.87
C SER A 630 -0.87 11.20 4.02
N LYS A 631 -1.68 10.14 4.12
CA LYS A 631 -2.52 9.90 5.31
C LYS A 631 -1.70 9.74 6.61
N TYR A 632 -0.39 9.52 6.50
CA TYR A 632 0.53 9.42 7.63
C TYR A 632 1.34 10.72 7.85
N TYR A 633 1.03 11.79 7.12
CA TYR A 633 1.70 13.07 7.30
C TYR A 633 1.54 13.59 8.74
N ARG A 634 0.38 13.33 9.37
CA ARG A 634 0.13 13.51 10.81
C ARG A 634 -0.53 12.27 11.38
N TRP A 635 -0.22 11.92 12.61
CA TRP A 635 -0.86 10.82 13.33
C TRP A 635 -0.84 11.06 14.83
N GLU A 636 -1.79 10.44 15.51
CA GLU A 636 -1.83 10.38 16.96
C GLU A 636 -1.88 8.91 17.41
N ALA A 637 -1.30 8.63 18.57
CA ALA A 637 -1.35 7.32 19.18
C ALA A 637 -1.41 7.45 20.70
N ARG A 638 -2.40 6.82 21.32
CA ARG A 638 -2.49 6.69 22.78
C ARG A 638 -2.07 5.28 23.17
N LEU A 639 -1.06 5.16 24.01
CA LEU A 639 -0.57 3.87 24.51
C LEU A 639 -0.63 3.85 26.04
N SER A 640 -1.21 2.79 26.61
CA SER A 640 -1.23 2.63 28.06
C SER A 640 0.19 2.40 28.59
N ARG A 641 0.44 2.83 29.84
CA ARG A 641 1.72 2.57 30.52
C ARG A 641 2.04 1.07 30.54
N ALA A 642 1.04 0.24 30.82
CA ALA A 642 1.18 -1.22 30.89
C ALA A 642 1.54 -1.85 29.53
N ASP A 643 0.92 -1.40 28.43
CA ASP A 643 1.25 -1.91 27.09
C ASP A 643 2.67 -1.52 26.69
N LEU A 644 3.09 -0.29 27.00
CA LEU A 644 4.46 0.16 26.73
C LEU A 644 5.47 -0.58 27.60
N GLU A 645 5.17 -0.79 28.89
CA GLU A 645 5.99 -1.61 29.78
C GLU A 645 6.17 -3.03 29.22
N ALA A 646 5.09 -3.67 28.77
CA ALA A 646 5.14 -5.00 28.19
C ALA A 646 5.91 -5.04 26.85
N LYS A 647 5.83 -3.99 26.03
CA LYS A 647 6.58 -3.89 24.77
C LYS A 647 8.07 -3.67 25.00
N ILE A 648 8.41 -2.67 25.82
CA ILE A 648 9.79 -2.31 26.16
C ILE A 648 10.46 -3.44 26.93
N GLY A 649 9.78 -3.99 27.94
CA GLY A 649 10.26 -5.03 28.84
C GLY A 649 10.69 -6.34 28.16
N ARG A 650 10.21 -6.61 26.94
CA ARG A 650 10.66 -7.76 26.14
C ARG A 650 12.17 -7.73 25.84
N ASN A 651 12.68 -6.54 25.53
CA ASN A 651 14.09 -6.36 25.14
C ASN A 651 14.88 -5.57 26.20
N TYR A 652 14.19 -4.73 26.99
CA TYR A 652 14.76 -3.83 27.97
C TYR A 652 14.02 -3.97 29.30
N PRO A 653 14.43 -4.89 30.19
CA PRO A 653 13.79 -5.06 31.49
C PRO A 653 14.06 -3.84 32.37
N VAL A 654 13.11 -2.90 32.40
CA VAL A 654 13.19 -1.65 33.17
C VAL A 654 12.45 -1.73 34.51
N GLY A 655 11.80 -2.86 34.78
CA GLY A 655 10.83 -2.98 35.85
C GLY A 655 9.54 -2.27 35.46
N GLU A 656 8.98 -1.52 36.41
CA GLU A 656 7.79 -0.72 36.15
C GLU A 656 8.15 0.50 35.29
N LEU A 657 7.44 0.75 34.19
CA LEU A 657 7.68 1.94 33.37
C LEU A 657 7.24 3.21 34.13
N LEU A 658 8.18 4.11 34.41
CA LEU A 658 7.94 5.35 35.14
C LEU A 658 7.77 6.56 34.21
N ASP A 659 8.64 6.71 33.20
CA ASP A 659 8.55 7.82 32.24
C ASP A 659 9.33 7.54 30.94
N LEU A 660 9.07 8.36 29.91
CA LEU A 660 9.80 8.40 28.64
C LEU A 660 10.28 9.84 28.38
N GLU A 661 11.58 10.07 28.43
CA GLU A 661 12.18 11.40 28.32
C GLU A 661 13.03 11.54 27.03
N PRO A 662 12.59 12.34 26.04
CA PRO A 662 13.43 12.68 24.89
C PRO A 662 14.67 13.45 25.34
N LEU A 663 15.86 12.92 25.10
CA LEU A 663 17.13 13.55 25.48
C LEU A 663 17.79 14.31 24.31
N GLU A 664 17.70 13.76 23.10
CA GLU A 664 18.26 14.39 21.90
C GLU A 664 17.20 14.47 20.80
N ILE A 665 17.12 15.65 20.18
CA ILE A 665 16.30 15.94 19.01
C ILE A 665 17.24 16.20 17.82
N GLY A 666 17.09 15.42 16.75
CA GLY A 666 17.87 15.56 15.51
C GLY A 666 17.46 16.77 14.66
N GLU A 667 18.15 16.96 13.53
CA GLU A 667 17.94 18.09 12.61
C GLU A 667 16.50 18.10 12.07
N SER A 668 15.99 16.91 11.76
CA SER A 668 14.63 16.70 11.26
C SER A 668 13.55 16.73 12.34
N LYS A 669 13.90 17.16 13.56
CA LYS A 669 13.05 17.20 14.77
C LYS A 669 12.63 15.83 15.32
N ARG A 670 13.25 14.76 14.83
CA ARG A 670 13.08 13.40 15.36
C ARG A 670 13.73 13.26 16.73
N VAL A 671 13.13 12.46 17.60
CA VAL A 671 13.82 11.99 18.80
C VAL A 671 14.90 10.99 18.37
N THR A 672 16.17 11.36 18.58
CA THR A 672 17.33 10.51 18.25
C THR A 672 17.86 9.79 19.47
N GLU A 673 17.61 10.32 20.68
CA GLU A 673 17.87 9.64 21.95
C GLU A 673 16.67 9.78 22.89
N LEU A 674 16.21 8.65 23.44
CA LEU A 674 15.09 8.57 24.38
C LEU A 674 15.54 7.80 25.63
N LEU A 675 15.42 8.44 26.80
CA LEU A 675 15.61 7.77 28.08
C LEU A 675 14.30 7.13 28.54
N VAL A 676 14.32 5.81 28.67
CA VAL A 676 13.25 5.04 29.30
C VAL A 676 13.56 4.94 30.79
N LYS A 677 12.74 5.57 31.62
CA LYS A 677 12.87 5.48 33.08
C LYS A 677 11.99 4.37 33.60
N GLY A 678 12.58 3.40 34.29
CA GLY A 678 11.82 2.38 35.00
C GLY A 678 12.26 2.22 36.45
N SER A 679 11.45 1.50 37.22
CA SER A 679 11.64 1.36 38.68
C SER A 679 12.89 0.58 39.08
N GLN A 680 13.48 -0.19 38.16
CA GLN A 680 14.69 -0.97 38.41
C GLN A 680 15.93 -0.36 37.76
N ARG A 681 15.79 0.21 36.56
CA ARG A 681 16.88 0.84 35.82
C ARG A 681 16.36 1.82 34.78
N GLU A 682 17.24 2.71 34.35
CA GLU A 682 17.03 3.53 33.17
C GLU A 682 17.72 2.90 31.95
N VAL A 683 17.13 3.07 30.77
CA VAL A 683 17.66 2.57 29.50
C VAL A 683 17.65 3.69 28.48
N LEU A 684 18.81 3.94 27.87
CA LEU A 684 18.91 4.86 26.75
C LEU A 684 18.60 4.11 25.45
N LEU A 685 17.65 4.62 24.67
CA LEU A 685 17.34 4.14 23.34
C LEU A 685 17.81 5.17 22.31
N ARG A 686 18.50 4.70 21.27
CA ARG A 686 19.04 5.55 20.20
C ARG A 686 18.43 5.19 18.84
N GLY A 687 18.19 6.21 18.01
CA GLY A 687 17.78 6.08 16.62
C GLY A 687 16.60 5.14 16.41
N ILE A 688 16.74 4.20 15.48
CA ILE A 688 15.67 3.30 15.04
C ILE A 688 15.08 2.45 16.18
N ARG A 689 15.85 2.19 17.24
CA ARG A 689 15.42 1.35 18.36
C ARG A 689 14.30 1.98 19.18
N ILE A 690 14.19 3.31 19.16
CA ILE A 690 13.12 4.07 19.84
C ILE A 690 11.78 3.63 19.27
N ARG A 691 11.61 3.75 17.94
CA ARG A 691 10.40 3.34 17.25
C ARG A 691 10.04 1.88 17.52
N TRP A 692 11.03 0.99 17.55
CA TRP A 692 10.83 -0.45 17.73
C TRP A 692 10.34 -0.79 19.13
N ALA A 693 10.97 -0.19 20.14
CA ALA A 693 10.59 -0.39 21.55
C ALA A 693 9.18 0.12 21.83
N LEU A 694 8.78 1.24 21.23
CA LEU A 694 7.48 1.86 21.43
C LEU A 694 6.38 1.30 20.50
N GLY A 695 6.77 0.76 19.34
CA GLY A 695 5.85 0.33 18.29
C GLY A 695 5.16 1.51 17.61
N LEU A 696 5.88 2.59 17.35
CA LEU A 696 5.35 3.81 16.70
C LEU A 696 5.59 3.80 15.18
N ARG A 697 5.00 4.77 14.47
CA ARG A 697 5.17 4.92 13.02
C ARG A 697 6.51 5.52 12.62
N GLU A 698 7.06 6.38 13.48
CA GLU A 698 8.20 7.25 13.21
C GLU A 698 8.77 7.78 14.54
N ASN A 699 10.00 8.35 14.53
CA ASN A 699 10.62 9.03 15.66
C ASN A 699 10.28 10.54 15.77
N LEU A 700 9.59 11.11 14.79
CA LEU A 700 9.11 12.49 14.77
C LEU A 700 7.77 12.56 15.51
N PHE A 701 7.86 12.67 16.83
CA PHE A 701 6.70 12.80 17.72
C PHE A 701 7.02 13.66 18.93
N VAL A 702 5.95 14.16 19.56
CA VAL A 702 5.96 14.68 20.93
C VAL A 702 5.22 13.72 21.86
N ILE A 703 5.49 13.79 23.17
CA ILE A 703 4.90 12.91 24.17
C ILE A 703 4.20 13.74 25.25
N ASP A 704 2.89 13.55 25.38
CA ASP A 704 2.09 14.03 26.50
C ASP A 704 1.82 12.90 27.50
N ARG A 705 1.82 13.23 28.78
CA ARG A 705 1.63 12.27 29.89
C ARG A 705 0.24 12.46 30.45
N ILE A 706 -0.53 11.38 30.50
CA ILE A 706 -1.88 11.38 31.06
C ILE A 706 -1.82 10.64 32.39
N TYR A 707 -2.18 11.33 33.47
CA TYR A 707 -2.11 10.82 34.84
C TYR A 707 -3.46 10.27 35.31
N ASP A 708 -3.43 9.25 36.17
CA ASP A 708 -4.59 8.79 36.91
C ASP A 708 -4.87 9.67 38.16
N GLU A 709 -5.94 9.35 38.89
CA GLU A 709 -6.35 10.04 40.11
C GLU A 709 -5.27 10.01 41.23
N SER A 710 -4.34 9.06 41.17
CA SER A 710 -3.24 8.96 42.12
C SER A 710 -2.01 9.80 41.75
N GLY A 711 -2.06 10.50 40.61
CA GLY A 711 -0.95 11.29 40.08
C GLY A 711 0.14 10.44 39.40
N LYS A 712 -0.18 9.18 39.07
CA LYS A 712 0.72 8.26 38.35
C LYS A 712 0.39 8.27 36.87
N ILE A 713 1.39 8.10 36.00
CA ILE A 713 1.14 8.06 34.55
C ILE A 713 0.29 6.82 34.21
N ALA A 714 -0.88 7.03 33.64
CA ALA A 714 -1.77 5.99 33.16
C ALA A 714 -1.49 5.64 31.69
N SER A 715 -1.24 6.65 30.86
CA SER A 715 -0.98 6.49 29.42
C SER A 715 -0.12 7.62 28.88
N PHE A 716 0.54 7.34 27.75
CA PHE A 716 1.26 8.32 26.95
C PHE A 716 0.49 8.62 25.67
N GLN A 717 0.30 9.90 25.38
CA GLN A 717 -0.28 10.38 24.13
C GLN A 717 0.86 10.87 23.24
N PHE A 718 0.98 10.28 22.06
CA PHE A 718 1.96 10.64 21.06
C PHE A 718 1.28 11.38 19.92
N SER A 719 1.82 12.54 19.56
CA SER A 719 1.41 13.27 18.36
C SER A 719 2.62 13.41 17.45
N GLY A 720 2.53 12.87 16.24
CA GLY A 720 3.67 12.71 15.35
C GLY A 720 3.38 12.94 13.88
N LYS A 721 4.44 12.84 13.08
CA LYS A 721 4.41 13.00 11.62
C LYS A 721 5.23 11.92 10.93
N GLY A 722 4.86 11.61 9.70
CA GLY A 722 5.60 10.69 8.85
C GLY A 722 5.41 9.21 9.18
N TRP A 723 6.02 8.37 8.35
CA TRP A 723 6.02 6.92 8.48
C TRP A 723 7.29 6.33 7.88
N GLY A 724 7.98 5.51 8.67
CA GLY A 724 9.20 4.82 8.28
C GLY A 724 10.36 5.20 9.19
N HIS A 725 11.55 5.33 8.61
CA HIS A 725 12.77 5.66 9.35
C HIS A 725 13.30 7.07 9.06
N GLY A 726 12.72 7.78 8.08
CA GLY A 726 13.05 9.19 7.86
C GLY A 726 14.38 9.46 7.14
N VAL A 727 15.03 8.48 6.52
CA VAL A 727 16.35 8.64 5.86
C VAL A 727 16.21 8.38 4.36
N GLY A 728 16.95 9.13 3.53
CA GLY A 728 16.97 8.96 2.07
C GLY A 728 15.68 9.38 1.37
N LEU A 729 15.34 8.75 0.25
CA LEU A 729 14.20 9.13 -0.59
C LEU A 729 12.87 9.07 0.17
N CYS A 730 12.14 10.17 0.24
CA CYS A 730 10.75 10.16 0.71
C CYS A 730 9.83 9.73 -0.44
N GLN A 731 9.13 8.60 -0.29
CA GLN A 731 8.29 8.03 -1.35
C GLN A 731 7.14 8.96 -1.72
N VAL A 732 6.33 9.40 -0.75
CA VAL A 732 5.24 10.35 -1.01
C VAL A 732 5.79 11.75 -1.37
N GLY A 733 6.94 12.13 -0.81
CA GLY A 733 7.63 13.37 -1.18
C GLY A 733 8.05 13.39 -2.65
N SER A 734 8.56 12.27 -3.17
CA SER A 734 8.90 12.10 -4.59
C SER A 734 7.69 12.26 -5.51
N TYR A 735 6.52 11.76 -5.08
CA TYR A 735 5.25 11.98 -5.77
C TYR A 735 4.87 13.47 -5.78
N GLY A 736 4.96 14.15 -4.64
CA GLY A 736 4.72 15.60 -4.56
C GLY A 736 5.68 16.44 -5.41
N MET A 737 6.93 16.00 -5.57
CA MET A 737 7.90 16.63 -6.48
C MET A 737 7.55 16.37 -7.95
N ALA A 738 7.18 15.13 -8.30
CA ALA A 738 6.79 14.77 -9.65
C ALA A 738 5.52 15.52 -10.12
N LEU A 739 4.54 15.70 -9.23
CA LEU A 739 3.35 16.54 -9.51
C LEU A 739 3.70 17.99 -9.86
N ARG A 740 4.86 18.47 -9.38
CA ARG A 740 5.38 19.82 -9.66
C ARG A 740 6.35 19.83 -10.85
N GLY A 741 6.42 18.75 -11.62
CA GLY A 741 7.18 18.65 -12.85
C GLY A 741 8.66 18.31 -12.66
N LYS A 742 9.12 17.95 -11.45
CA LYS A 742 10.50 17.48 -11.25
C LYS A 742 10.68 16.11 -11.91
N SER A 743 11.76 15.97 -12.67
CA SER A 743 12.17 14.70 -13.26
C SER A 743 12.67 13.71 -12.20
N TYR A 744 12.67 12.42 -12.50
CA TYR A 744 13.19 11.39 -11.58
C TYR A 744 14.66 11.61 -11.20
N ARG A 745 15.46 12.22 -12.08
CA ARG A 745 16.87 12.54 -11.83
C ARG A 745 17.00 13.67 -10.81
N GLU A 746 16.21 14.73 -10.95
CA GLU A 746 16.17 15.82 -9.97
C GLU A 746 15.69 15.30 -8.60
N ILE A 747 14.65 14.47 -8.59
CA ILE A 747 14.15 13.83 -7.35
C ILE A 747 15.27 13.03 -6.67
N LEU A 748 15.98 12.16 -7.39
CA LEU A 748 17.07 11.37 -6.84
C LEU A 748 18.23 12.24 -6.36
N GLN A 749 18.59 13.29 -7.10
CA GLN A 749 19.65 14.23 -6.70
C GLN A 749 19.28 15.03 -5.45
N THR A 750 18.00 15.37 -5.27
CA THR A 750 17.51 15.99 -4.04
C THR A 750 17.69 15.08 -2.84
N TYR A 751 17.23 13.83 -2.92
CA TYR A 751 17.27 12.91 -1.76
C TYR A 751 18.60 12.19 -1.56
N TYR A 752 19.44 12.11 -2.59
CA TYR A 752 20.78 11.51 -2.56
C TYR A 752 21.81 12.51 -3.09
N PRO A 753 22.11 13.58 -2.34
CA PRO A 753 22.98 14.65 -2.81
C PRO A 753 24.39 14.14 -3.14
N GLY A 754 24.95 14.66 -4.23
CA GLY A 754 26.29 14.32 -4.70
C GLY A 754 26.41 12.96 -5.39
N THR A 755 25.29 12.31 -5.71
CA THR A 755 25.28 11.04 -6.45
C THR A 755 25.14 11.24 -7.96
N GLU A 756 25.65 10.27 -8.73
CA GLU A 756 25.52 10.20 -10.18
C GLU A 756 24.55 9.08 -10.57
N ILE A 757 23.62 9.37 -11.48
CA ILE A 757 22.72 8.36 -12.05
C ILE A 757 23.32 7.86 -13.37
N SER A 758 23.77 6.61 -13.39
CA SER A 758 24.46 6.00 -14.53
C SER A 758 23.85 4.64 -14.89
N ARG A 759 23.94 4.25 -16.17
CA ARG A 759 23.47 2.95 -16.66
C ARG A 759 24.57 1.90 -16.50
N ARG A 760 24.24 0.76 -15.89
CA ARG A 760 25.13 -0.37 -15.62
C ARG A 760 24.65 -1.65 -16.26
#